data_AF-A0A1J5DXZ1-F1
#
_entry.id   AF-A0A1J5DXZ1-F1
#
_cell.length_a   1.000
_cell.length_b   1.000
_cell.length_c   1.000
_cell.angle_alpha   90.00
_cell.angle_beta   90.00
_cell.angle_gamma   90.00
#
_symmetry.space_group_name_H-M   'P 1'
#
loop_
_entity.id
_entity.type
_entity.pdbx_description
1 polymer ?
#
loop_
_entity_poly.entity_id
_entity_poly.type
_entity_poly.pdbx_seq_one_letter_code
_entity_poly.pdbx_strand_id
1 'polypeptide(L)'
;MFEHVGRLVVTHKKTILVGLFLATLASLALLPGLRFDFTPQALFEQKDEINAFAKSIRAEFGDDTNTLLVVWRGDEPGEVFEPTALADIRRITDWLEASDDAIRVTSLANMHLPRNERTPSGEWSLNLGELVPSVDETNPALARQVAKWVNEEPLLERVVVSADGSKTTFVVELSEEARQINTLLGVVDRLDAQLAIWEKDLDSHPDLELSGLPSVRVDIITALQKEQMRFLPITGVLMSLLLLWMFRRAAGVLLPITSVLLALAWTMAILVLIDQPINIINSVLPTLMMIIGLSDGIHLLSRASEEATVDRPREEIIVSTVKHMGMACFLTSLTTAIGFGSLVMARTEILQNFGLHTAMGVMLTYVSTLLFIPAMLTWMRPPVRSGLTATSPGLIERGMVYISLYVRTYPKRQVVIGVALIGAAAAASVAWGNIDTRLLETFPEGHKTRVLTHEVEDEFSGVLPLIISIDAEEKGYFEAPENLQKLSTLAQTVKARDPEMVLKTASVYDLLQVFRSAYLNDPSLRDTPFANRAQVKTVLRLYRQDAEADVNRWLDPENRHALVSVRIRDLGAKRGKALVAIVVEEVEALFGEGSAEGVIDAKPPPSAKSPSPPRRRRLPGQRRHDELHLRPHEQPGHGVVPHLRGHDPALPLRAHRPHLHPAQHPAAGRHLGLDGLARHRAEHLDRHHLLHQPRLGRRRHHPLPEPLQRGAQTGVLHQRGRRAHLPRRRPRHRHHLRRAHLRPGRPPDHRLHAHPLLRRALGLHGHRRVGGRPLHSARVLDSIRQRDRVGRAAGFRPGTKTPIKQPTYARPGANVGFLRCVAVRVC
;
A
#
# COMPACT_ATOMS: atom_id res chain seq x y z
N MET A 1 -15.36 -8.41 40.09
CA MET A 1 -15.59 -8.85 38.69
C MET A 1 -14.85 -10.14 38.36
N PHE A 2 -13.57 -10.13 37.92
CA PHE A 2 -12.91 -11.30 37.30
C PHE A 2 -12.92 -12.63 38.07
N GLU A 3 -12.90 -12.64 39.40
CA GLU A 3 -13.06 -13.87 40.19
C GLU A 3 -14.42 -14.57 39.93
N HIS A 4 -15.48 -13.80 39.69
CA HIS A 4 -16.79 -14.33 39.31
C HIS A 4 -16.81 -14.83 37.86
N VAL A 5 -16.05 -14.19 36.96
CA VAL A 5 -15.82 -14.71 35.59
C VAL A 5 -15.10 -16.06 35.65
N GLY A 6 -14.06 -16.19 36.49
CA GLY A 6 -13.39 -17.46 36.75
C GLY A 6 -14.33 -18.55 37.27
N ARG A 7 -15.18 -18.22 38.27
CA ARG A 7 -16.20 -19.17 38.78
C ARG A 7 -17.24 -19.53 37.71
N LEU A 8 -17.68 -18.57 36.90
CA LEU A 8 -18.60 -18.80 35.78
C LEU A 8 -17.99 -19.74 34.74
N VAL A 9 -16.73 -19.53 34.35
CA VAL A 9 -16.04 -20.38 33.36
C VAL A 9 -15.84 -21.80 33.88
N VAL A 10 -15.48 -21.98 35.16
CA VAL A 10 -15.34 -23.31 35.77
C VAL A 10 -16.68 -24.06 35.82
N THR A 11 -17.76 -23.39 36.23
CA THR A 11 -19.08 -24.01 36.42
C THR A 11 -19.78 -24.29 35.08
N HIS A 12 -19.76 -23.32 34.16
CA HIS A 12 -20.48 -23.38 32.88
C HIS A 12 -19.58 -23.75 31.68
N LYS A 13 -18.39 -24.32 31.94
CA LYS A 13 -17.39 -24.76 30.96
C LYS A 13 -17.96 -25.40 29.68
N LYS A 14 -18.90 -26.35 29.82
CA LYS A 14 -19.56 -27.01 28.69
C LYS A 14 -20.39 -26.03 27.86
N THR A 15 -21.27 -25.27 28.50
CA THR A 15 -22.16 -24.29 27.85
C THR A 15 -21.37 -23.19 27.15
N ILE A 16 -20.31 -22.68 27.79
CA ILE A 16 -19.42 -21.66 27.21
C ILE A 16 -18.75 -22.20 25.95
N LEU A 17 -18.16 -23.41 26.01
CA LEU A 17 -17.45 -23.97 24.87
C LEU A 17 -18.38 -24.42 23.73
N VAL A 18 -19.61 -24.86 24.04
CA VAL A 18 -20.67 -25.05 23.02
C VAL A 18 -21.03 -23.69 22.39
N GLY A 19 -21.16 -22.62 23.19
CA GLY A 19 -21.37 -21.27 22.68
C GLY A 19 -20.25 -20.78 21.77
N LEU A 20 -18.99 -20.95 22.16
CA LEU A 20 -17.83 -20.59 21.32
C LEU A 20 -17.79 -21.44 20.03
N PHE A 21 -18.08 -22.74 20.12
CA PHE A 21 -18.14 -23.63 18.95
C PHE A 21 -19.26 -23.25 17.99
N LEU A 22 -20.47 -22.93 18.49
CA LEU A 22 -21.59 -22.47 17.67
C LEU A 22 -21.33 -21.09 17.04
N ALA A 23 -20.73 -20.15 17.78
CA ALA A 23 -20.32 -18.85 17.25
C ALA A 23 -19.27 -19.01 16.12
N THR A 24 -18.28 -19.89 16.31
CA THR A 24 -17.31 -20.23 15.26
C THR A 24 -17.97 -20.96 14.09
N LEU A 25 -18.90 -21.89 14.30
CA LEU A 25 -19.58 -22.60 13.21
C LEU A 25 -20.43 -21.65 12.37
N ALA A 26 -21.17 -20.73 13.00
CA ALA A 26 -21.88 -19.66 12.31
C ALA A 26 -20.92 -18.72 11.56
N SER A 27 -19.76 -18.42 12.15
CA SER A 27 -18.72 -17.60 11.50
C SER A 27 -18.10 -18.29 10.28
N LEU A 28 -17.79 -19.58 10.39
CA LEU A 28 -17.29 -20.42 9.29
C LEU A 28 -18.30 -20.52 8.14
N ALA A 29 -19.61 -20.58 8.46
CA ALA A 29 -20.68 -20.56 7.46
C ALA A 29 -20.83 -19.21 6.73
N LEU A 30 -20.31 -18.11 7.29
CA LEU A 30 -20.29 -16.78 6.67
C LEU A 30 -19.03 -16.52 5.84
N LEU A 31 -17.91 -17.23 6.07
CA LEU A 31 -16.66 -17.04 5.32
C LEU A 31 -16.77 -17.14 3.78
N PRO A 32 -17.66 -17.96 3.17
CA PRO A 32 -17.88 -17.93 1.72
C PRO A 32 -18.38 -16.58 1.16
N GLY A 33 -18.88 -15.68 2.02
CA GLY A 33 -19.25 -14.31 1.67
C GLY A 33 -18.08 -13.31 1.73
N LEU A 34 -16.85 -13.73 2.04
CA LEU A 34 -15.68 -12.84 2.04
C LEU A 34 -15.39 -12.33 0.62
N ARG A 35 -15.64 -11.04 0.43
CA ARG A 35 -15.22 -10.27 -0.76
C ARG A 35 -13.78 -9.78 -0.58
N PHE A 36 -13.07 -9.66 -1.68
CA PHE A 36 -11.71 -9.09 -1.74
C PHE A 36 -11.71 -7.89 -2.68
N ASP A 37 -11.10 -6.79 -2.25
CA ASP A 37 -10.92 -5.59 -3.06
C ASP A 37 -9.52 -5.01 -2.81
N PHE A 38 -8.59 -5.40 -3.69
CA PHE A 38 -7.23 -4.89 -3.67
C PHE A 38 -7.00 -3.79 -4.72
N THR A 39 -8.05 -3.06 -5.13
CA THR A 39 -7.87 -1.91 -6.03
C THR A 39 -7.04 -0.82 -5.35
N PRO A 40 -6.03 -0.22 -6.02
CA PRO A 40 -5.32 0.94 -5.49
C PRO A 40 -6.22 2.15 -5.27
N GLN A 41 -7.34 2.23 -5.99
CA GLN A 41 -8.39 3.24 -5.84
C GLN A 41 -8.89 3.30 -4.40
N ALA A 42 -9.20 2.16 -3.76
CA ALA A 42 -9.66 2.08 -2.37
C ALA A 42 -8.68 2.67 -1.33
N LEU A 43 -7.40 2.92 -1.68
CA LEU A 43 -6.46 3.65 -0.82
C LEU A 43 -6.75 5.16 -0.76
N PHE A 44 -7.37 5.71 -1.81
CA PHE A 44 -7.54 7.16 -2.04
C PHE A 44 -9.00 7.60 -2.06
N GLU A 45 -9.95 6.67 -2.16
CA GLU A 45 -11.38 6.97 -2.09
C GLU A 45 -11.72 7.73 -0.80
N GLN A 46 -12.31 8.90 -1.00
CA GLN A 46 -12.89 9.77 0.02
C GLN A 46 -14.38 9.93 -0.31
N LYS A 47 -15.19 10.26 0.70
CA LYS A 47 -16.64 10.20 0.57
C LYS A 47 -17.18 11.09 -0.54
N ASP A 48 -17.89 10.42 -1.45
CA ASP A 48 -18.91 10.91 -2.36
C ASP A 48 -18.45 11.93 -3.44
N GLU A 49 -17.97 13.12 -3.08
CA GLU A 49 -17.79 14.22 -4.05
C GLU A 49 -16.65 13.98 -5.06
N ILE A 50 -15.45 13.63 -4.59
CA ILE A 50 -14.27 13.43 -5.46
C ILE A 50 -14.48 12.21 -6.38
N ASN A 51 -15.09 11.14 -5.85
CA ASN A 51 -15.40 9.93 -6.60
C ASN A 51 -16.49 10.18 -7.64
N ALA A 52 -17.50 10.99 -7.34
CA ALA A 52 -18.54 11.37 -8.30
C ALA A 52 -17.96 12.17 -9.47
N PHE A 53 -17.11 13.18 -9.20
CA PHE A 53 -16.45 13.96 -10.25
C PHE A 53 -15.51 13.10 -11.11
N ALA A 54 -14.64 12.30 -10.50
CA ALA A 54 -13.77 11.39 -11.24
C ALA A 54 -14.56 10.28 -11.97
N LYS A 55 -15.84 10.04 -11.65
CA LYS A 55 -16.73 9.18 -12.43
C LYS A 55 -17.43 9.93 -13.57
N SER A 56 -17.81 11.20 -13.40
CA SER A 56 -18.43 11.97 -14.50
C SER A 56 -17.46 12.19 -15.65
N ILE A 57 -16.21 12.61 -15.38
CA ILE A 57 -15.19 12.77 -16.45
C ILE A 57 -15.00 11.49 -17.24
N ARG A 58 -14.95 10.32 -16.57
CA ARG A 58 -14.78 9.03 -17.26
C ARG A 58 -16.02 8.55 -18.01
N ALA A 59 -17.21 8.96 -17.60
CA ALA A 59 -18.45 8.70 -18.33
C ALA A 59 -18.64 9.64 -19.54
N GLU A 60 -17.96 10.78 -19.56
CA GLU A 60 -18.01 11.78 -20.63
C GLU A 60 -16.91 11.55 -21.69
N PHE A 61 -15.68 11.19 -21.28
CA PHE A 61 -14.50 11.14 -22.17
C PHE A 61 -13.77 9.76 -22.27
N GLY A 62 -14.14 8.74 -21.48
CA GLY A 62 -13.45 7.43 -21.41
C GLY A 62 -12.49 7.27 -20.22
N ASP A 63 -11.80 6.12 -20.08
CA ASP A 63 -10.99 5.79 -18.89
C ASP A 63 -9.56 5.32 -19.19
N ASP A 64 -8.69 6.30 -19.43
CA ASP A 64 -7.23 6.16 -19.48
C ASP A 64 -6.59 5.55 -18.20
N THR A 65 -7.36 5.32 -17.11
CA THR A 65 -6.87 4.63 -15.90
C THR A 65 -7.14 3.12 -15.89
N ASN A 66 -7.83 2.56 -16.89
CA ASN A 66 -8.02 1.11 -17.05
C ASN A 66 -7.25 0.52 -18.25
N THR A 67 -6.28 1.27 -18.77
CA THR A 67 -5.48 0.89 -19.94
C THR A 67 -4.36 -0.10 -19.59
N LEU A 68 -4.45 -1.31 -20.16
CA LEU A 68 -3.37 -2.28 -20.23
C LEU A 68 -2.51 -2.00 -21.47
N LEU A 69 -1.23 -2.35 -21.41
CA LEU A 69 -0.33 -2.29 -22.57
C LEU A 69 0.19 -3.70 -22.87
N VAL A 70 0.14 -4.12 -24.14
CA VAL A 70 1.02 -5.20 -24.62
C VAL A 70 2.25 -4.52 -25.22
N VAL A 71 3.45 -4.92 -24.80
CA VAL A 71 4.72 -4.49 -25.42
C VAL A 71 5.18 -5.58 -26.39
N TRP A 72 5.54 -5.18 -27.61
CA TRP A 72 6.17 -6.02 -28.64
C TRP A 72 7.58 -5.49 -28.86
N ARG A 73 8.56 -6.39 -28.94
CA ARG A 73 9.96 -6.04 -29.24
C ARG A 73 10.51 -6.95 -30.34
N GLY A 74 11.22 -6.34 -31.28
CA GLY A 74 12.16 -6.99 -32.17
C GLY A 74 13.59 -6.93 -31.61
N ASP A 75 14.52 -7.59 -32.30
CA ASP A 75 15.96 -7.56 -31.98
C ASP A 75 16.68 -6.39 -32.69
N GLU A 76 16.17 -5.89 -33.83
CA GLU A 76 16.84 -4.83 -34.63
C GLU A 76 16.09 -3.47 -34.69
N PRO A 77 16.80 -2.33 -34.80
CA PRO A 77 16.19 -1.02 -35.01
C PRO A 77 15.41 -0.93 -36.33
N GLY A 78 14.14 -0.51 -36.24
CA GLY A 78 13.22 -0.37 -37.35
C GLY A 78 12.39 -1.63 -37.66
N GLU A 79 12.61 -2.74 -36.95
CA GLU A 79 11.97 -4.03 -37.20
C GLU A 79 10.43 -3.99 -37.12
N VAL A 80 9.87 -3.10 -36.27
CA VAL A 80 8.42 -2.83 -36.18
C VAL A 80 7.78 -2.51 -37.54
N PHE A 81 8.56 -1.97 -38.48
CA PHE A 81 8.08 -1.60 -39.81
C PHE A 81 8.29 -2.68 -40.87
N GLU A 82 8.83 -3.86 -40.55
CA GLU A 82 8.95 -4.95 -41.51
C GLU A 82 7.58 -5.53 -41.87
N PRO A 83 7.34 -6.02 -43.11
CA PRO A 83 6.02 -6.55 -43.51
C PRO A 83 5.54 -7.77 -42.71
N THR A 84 6.48 -8.55 -42.15
CA THR A 84 6.21 -9.63 -41.19
C THR A 84 5.71 -9.07 -39.86
N ALA A 85 6.47 -8.15 -39.26
CA ALA A 85 6.10 -7.47 -38.02
C ALA A 85 4.75 -6.75 -38.15
N LEU A 86 4.49 -6.05 -39.26
CA LEU A 86 3.23 -5.35 -39.49
C LEU A 86 2.02 -6.30 -39.60
N ALA A 87 2.17 -7.46 -40.25
CA ALA A 87 1.13 -8.48 -40.30
C ALA A 87 0.91 -9.16 -38.94
N ASP A 88 1.98 -9.46 -38.19
CA ASP A 88 1.89 -9.98 -36.83
C ASP A 88 1.25 -8.96 -35.87
N ILE A 89 1.55 -7.67 -36.02
CA ILE A 89 0.90 -6.56 -35.29
C ILE A 89 -0.59 -6.47 -35.67
N ARG A 90 -0.97 -6.59 -36.95
CA ARG A 90 -2.39 -6.62 -37.33
C ARG A 90 -3.10 -7.79 -36.69
N ARG A 91 -2.53 -9.00 -36.78
CA ARG A 91 -3.05 -10.25 -36.20
C ARG A 91 -3.24 -10.18 -34.69
N ILE A 92 -2.33 -9.54 -33.95
CA ILE A 92 -2.50 -9.26 -32.52
C ILE A 92 -3.65 -8.25 -32.30
N THR A 93 -3.72 -7.19 -33.11
CA THR A 93 -4.74 -6.14 -33.01
C THR A 93 -6.15 -6.70 -33.19
N ASP A 94 -6.40 -7.42 -34.28
CA ASP A 94 -7.72 -8.00 -34.59
C ASP A 94 -8.18 -8.98 -33.50
N TRP A 95 -7.26 -9.75 -32.90
CA TRP A 95 -7.58 -10.67 -31.80
C TRP A 95 -7.93 -9.92 -30.51
N LEU A 96 -7.23 -8.82 -30.21
CA LEU A 96 -7.53 -7.98 -29.04
C LEU A 96 -8.85 -7.21 -29.23
N GLU A 97 -9.17 -6.77 -30.45
CA GLU A 97 -10.45 -6.11 -30.77
C GLU A 97 -11.64 -7.09 -30.74
N ALA A 98 -11.40 -8.36 -31.07
CA ALA A 98 -12.40 -9.42 -30.98
C ALA A 98 -12.64 -9.95 -29.54
N SER A 99 -12.01 -9.35 -28.52
CA SER A 99 -12.12 -9.79 -27.13
C SER A 99 -13.20 -9.02 -26.36
N ASP A 100 -14.15 -9.74 -25.74
CA ASP A 100 -15.18 -9.19 -24.83
C ASP A 100 -14.58 -8.40 -23.63
N ASP A 101 -13.29 -8.59 -23.33
CA ASP A 101 -12.58 -7.90 -22.25
C ASP A 101 -12.11 -6.48 -22.62
N ALA A 102 -12.07 -6.13 -23.91
CA ALA A 102 -11.58 -4.85 -24.43
C ALA A 102 -12.73 -3.96 -24.94
N ILE A 103 -12.77 -2.71 -24.47
CA ILE A 103 -13.64 -1.67 -25.06
C ILE A 103 -13.05 -1.18 -26.38
N ARG A 104 -11.71 -1.04 -26.41
CA ARG A 104 -10.98 -0.50 -27.56
C ARG A 104 -9.51 -0.93 -27.53
N VAL A 105 -8.93 -1.11 -28.71
CA VAL A 105 -7.49 -1.32 -28.91
C VAL A 105 -6.95 -0.16 -29.73
N THR A 106 -5.71 0.25 -29.49
CA THR A 106 -4.98 1.14 -30.40
C THR A 106 -3.55 0.64 -30.53
N SER A 107 -3.15 0.29 -31.76
CA SER A 107 -1.83 -0.23 -32.11
C SER A 107 -1.27 0.55 -33.29
N LEU A 108 -0.11 0.14 -33.82
CA LEU A 108 0.41 0.70 -35.07
C LEU A 108 -0.51 0.38 -36.27
N ALA A 109 -1.29 -0.71 -36.23
CA ALA A 109 -2.09 -1.15 -37.36
C ALA A 109 -3.40 -0.36 -37.54
N ASN A 110 -4.24 -0.34 -36.50
CA ASN A 110 -5.56 0.32 -36.52
C ASN A 110 -5.53 1.83 -36.22
N MET A 111 -4.32 2.42 -36.14
CA MET A 111 -4.14 3.84 -35.88
C MET A 111 -4.69 4.71 -37.02
N HIS A 112 -5.63 5.61 -36.69
CA HIS A 112 -6.15 6.60 -37.63
C HIS A 112 -5.29 7.87 -37.60
N LEU A 113 -4.36 7.99 -38.55
CA LEU A 113 -3.57 9.21 -38.76
C LEU A 113 -4.11 10.01 -39.97
N PRO A 114 -4.66 11.22 -39.77
CA PRO A 114 -5.03 12.12 -40.86
C PRO A 114 -3.82 12.45 -41.74
N ARG A 115 -3.89 12.09 -43.02
CA ARG A 115 -2.79 12.25 -43.98
C ARG A 115 -3.30 12.53 -45.38
N ASN A 116 -2.58 13.32 -46.16
CA ASN A 116 -2.97 13.60 -47.55
C ASN A 116 -2.22 12.67 -48.51
N GLU A 117 -2.96 11.91 -49.32
CA GLU A 117 -2.43 10.88 -50.21
C GLU A 117 -2.84 11.15 -51.65
N ARG A 118 -2.04 10.65 -52.61
CA ARG A 118 -2.44 10.62 -54.01
C ARG A 118 -3.27 9.37 -54.27
N THR A 119 -4.51 9.59 -54.69
CA THR A 119 -5.39 8.52 -55.19
C THR A 119 -4.80 7.88 -56.46
N PRO A 120 -5.30 6.70 -56.89
CA PRO A 120 -4.94 6.12 -58.19
C PRO A 120 -5.28 7.00 -59.40
N SER A 121 -6.19 7.98 -59.28
CA SER A 121 -6.43 9.01 -60.30
C SER A 121 -5.37 10.13 -60.34
N GLY A 122 -4.45 10.15 -59.36
CA GLY A 122 -3.41 11.17 -59.21
C GLY A 122 -3.85 12.45 -58.48
N GLU A 123 -5.10 12.47 -58.00
CA GLU A 123 -5.68 13.56 -57.23
C GLU A 123 -5.28 13.45 -55.75
N TRP A 124 -5.25 14.59 -55.05
CA TRP A 124 -5.00 14.62 -53.61
C TRP A 124 -6.29 14.36 -52.84
N SER A 125 -6.27 13.39 -51.92
CA SER A 125 -7.38 13.10 -51.02
C SER A 125 -6.87 13.02 -49.58
N LEU A 126 -7.69 13.50 -48.64
CA LEU A 126 -7.48 13.22 -47.24
C LEU A 126 -7.83 11.76 -46.97
N ASN A 127 -6.87 10.99 -46.46
CA ASN A 127 -7.08 9.67 -45.90
C ASN A 127 -7.17 9.79 -44.37
N LEU A 128 -8.23 9.21 -43.81
CA LEU A 128 -8.50 9.13 -42.36
C LEU A 128 -8.56 7.68 -41.87
N GLY A 129 -8.35 6.71 -42.77
CA GLY A 129 -8.34 5.28 -42.44
C GLY A 129 -7.08 4.85 -41.70
N GLU A 130 -7.09 3.57 -41.32
CA GLU A 130 -6.01 2.88 -40.63
C GLU A 130 -4.63 3.11 -41.28
N LEU A 131 -3.58 3.13 -40.45
CA LEU A 131 -2.20 3.30 -40.89
C LEU A 131 -1.66 2.06 -41.59
N VAL A 132 -2.13 0.86 -41.19
CA VAL A 132 -1.84 -0.43 -41.85
C VAL A 132 -3.15 -1.12 -42.24
N PRO A 133 -3.68 -0.85 -43.45
CA PRO A 133 -4.86 -1.54 -43.95
C PRO A 133 -4.61 -3.04 -44.11
N SER A 134 -5.54 -3.87 -43.63
CA SER A 134 -5.44 -5.35 -43.60
C SER A 134 -5.32 -6.02 -44.98
N VAL A 135 -5.51 -5.29 -46.08
CA VAL A 135 -5.32 -5.78 -47.46
C VAL A 135 -3.85 -5.68 -47.92
N ASP A 136 -3.06 -4.79 -47.30
CA ASP A 136 -1.71 -4.43 -47.74
C ASP A 136 -0.62 -4.65 -46.66
N GLU A 137 -0.95 -5.25 -45.51
CA GLU A 137 -0.03 -5.44 -44.37
C GLU A 137 1.33 -6.07 -44.75
N THR A 138 1.34 -7.06 -45.65
CA THR A 138 2.56 -7.74 -46.12
C THR A 138 3.31 -7.00 -47.25
N ASN A 139 2.89 -5.79 -47.61
CA ASN A 139 3.41 -5.04 -48.75
C ASN A 139 4.68 -4.23 -48.38
N PRO A 140 5.87 -4.53 -48.95
CA PRO A 140 7.09 -3.77 -48.66
C PRO A 140 7.05 -2.31 -49.13
N ALA A 141 6.09 -1.92 -49.97
CA ALA A 141 5.83 -0.50 -50.30
C ALA A 141 4.98 0.20 -49.23
N LEU A 142 4.04 -0.49 -48.57
CA LEU A 142 3.30 0.06 -47.43
C LEU A 142 4.25 0.23 -46.22
N ALA A 143 5.01 -0.82 -45.87
CA ALA A 143 6.00 -0.82 -44.79
C ALA A 143 6.86 0.47 -44.74
N ARG A 144 7.44 0.84 -45.88
CA ARG A 144 8.28 2.06 -46.00
C ARG A 144 7.48 3.37 -45.96
N GLN A 145 6.20 3.36 -46.29
CA GLN A 145 5.31 4.51 -46.12
C GLN A 145 4.87 4.67 -44.67
N VAL A 146 4.53 3.58 -43.97
CA VAL A 146 4.25 3.55 -42.53
C VAL A 146 5.44 4.06 -41.73
N ALA A 147 6.64 3.53 -41.99
CA ALA A 147 7.87 4.02 -41.40
C ALA A 147 8.09 5.53 -41.65
N LYS A 148 7.77 6.03 -42.85
CA LYS A 148 7.87 7.46 -43.17
C LYS A 148 6.85 8.30 -42.39
N TRP A 149 5.58 7.90 -42.38
CA TRP A 149 4.49 8.63 -41.72
C TRP A 149 4.69 8.74 -40.21
N VAL A 150 5.13 7.66 -39.55
CA VAL A 150 5.42 7.68 -38.10
C VAL A 150 6.60 8.59 -37.77
N ASN A 151 7.67 8.55 -38.58
CA ASN A 151 8.85 9.39 -38.36
C ASN A 151 8.66 10.87 -38.77
N GLU A 152 7.64 11.20 -39.57
CA GLU A 152 7.29 12.59 -39.96
C GLU A 152 6.16 13.21 -39.10
N GLU A 153 5.68 12.51 -38.06
CA GLU A 153 4.64 12.98 -37.15
C GLU A 153 5.12 13.06 -35.68
N PRO A 154 5.56 14.25 -35.21
CA PRO A 154 5.97 14.49 -33.82
C PRO A 154 4.90 14.16 -32.77
N LEU A 155 3.60 14.14 -33.13
CA LEU A 155 2.58 13.65 -32.21
C LEU A 155 2.72 12.15 -31.93
N LEU A 156 3.12 11.33 -32.91
CA LEU A 156 3.26 9.87 -32.76
C LEU A 156 4.59 9.43 -32.14
N GLU A 157 5.64 10.25 -32.23
CA GLU A 157 6.95 10.00 -31.63
C GLU A 157 6.81 9.50 -30.18
N ARG A 158 7.27 8.26 -29.92
CA ARG A 158 7.24 7.64 -28.58
C ARG A 158 5.85 7.57 -27.95
N VAL A 159 4.79 7.44 -28.74
CA VAL A 159 3.43 7.12 -28.27
C VAL A 159 3.12 5.64 -28.47
N VAL A 160 3.23 5.15 -29.71
CA VAL A 160 2.91 3.76 -30.10
C VAL A 160 4.15 2.98 -30.56
N VAL A 161 5.19 3.67 -31.04
CA VAL A 161 6.45 3.08 -31.50
C VAL A 161 7.63 3.77 -30.80
N SER A 162 8.69 3.03 -30.48
CA SER A 162 9.94 3.56 -29.90
C SER A 162 10.68 4.47 -30.90
N ALA A 163 11.58 5.32 -30.39
CA ALA A 163 12.29 6.31 -31.21
C ALA A 163 13.28 5.71 -32.24
N ASP A 164 13.61 4.43 -32.10
CA ASP A 164 14.47 3.65 -33.00
C ASP A 164 13.68 2.64 -33.87
N GLY A 165 12.36 2.50 -33.64
CA GLY A 165 11.51 1.54 -34.34
C GLY A 165 11.74 0.06 -33.99
N SER A 166 12.43 -0.29 -32.90
CA SER A 166 12.59 -1.69 -32.46
C SER A 166 11.40 -2.23 -31.63
N LYS A 167 10.54 -1.34 -31.09
CA LYS A 167 9.45 -1.72 -30.17
C LYS A 167 8.15 -1.01 -30.49
N THR A 168 7.02 -1.68 -30.26
CA THR A 168 5.68 -1.08 -30.34
C THR A 168 4.80 -1.48 -29.17
N THR A 169 3.68 -0.78 -28.99
CA THR A 169 2.70 -1.07 -27.93
C THR A 169 1.27 -1.13 -28.44
N PHE A 170 0.51 -2.06 -27.88
CA PHE A 170 -0.94 -2.17 -28.05
C PHE A 170 -1.60 -1.57 -26.81
N VAL A 171 -2.31 -0.47 -27.00
CA VAL A 171 -3.01 0.27 -25.96
C VAL A 171 -4.41 -0.33 -25.82
N VAL A 172 -4.63 -1.17 -24.80
CA VAL A 172 -5.89 -1.91 -24.61
C VAL A 172 -6.69 -1.26 -23.49
N GLU A 173 -7.80 -0.62 -23.84
CA GLU A 173 -8.75 -0.02 -22.90
C GLU A 173 -9.72 -1.10 -22.40
N LEU A 174 -9.52 -1.62 -21.19
CA LEU A 174 -10.27 -2.75 -20.65
C LEU A 174 -11.67 -2.36 -20.14
N SER A 175 -12.61 -3.30 -20.20
CA SER A 175 -14.01 -3.16 -19.76
C SER A 175 -14.18 -2.69 -18.29
N GLU A 176 -15.34 -2.12 -17.96
CA GLU A 176 -15.63 -1.70 -16.57
C GLU A 176 -15.72 -2.94 -15.64
N GLU A 177 -16.15 -4.08 -16.17
CA GLU A 177 -16.11 -5.41 -15.56
C GLU A 177 -14.66 -5.84 -15.25
N ALA A 178 -13.72 -5.58 -16.17
CA ALA A 178 -12.29 -5.84 -15.99
C ALA A 178 -11.59 -4.85 -15.04
N ARG A 179 -12.30 -3.89 -14.43
CA ARG A 179 -11.82 -3.24 -13.19
C ARG A 179 -11.98 -4.14 -11.96
N GLN A 180 -12.92 -5.09 -11.98
CA GLN A 180 -13.14 -5.98 -10.85
C GLN A 180 -12.03 -7.03 -10.78
N ILE A 181 -11.51 -7.25 -9.58
CA ILE A 181 -10.29 -8.04 -9.35
C ILE A 181 -10.36 -9.48 -9.86
N ASN A 182 -11.50 -10.15 -9.70
CA ASN A 182 -11.68 -11.54 -10.13
C ASN A 182 -11.70 -11.65 -11.67
N THR A 183 -12.30 -10.66 -12.34
CA THR A 183 -12.29 -10.52 -13.80
C THR A 183 -10.88 -10.23 -14.27
N LEU A 184 -10.24 -9.18 -13.71
CA LEU A 184 -8.93 -8.69 -14.12
C LEU A 184 -7.83 -9.75 -14.04
N LEU A 185 -7.80 -10.53 -12.96
CA LEU A 185 -6.87 -11.67 -12.84
C LEU A 185 -7.05 -12.64 -14.01
N GLY A 186 -8.30 -13.03 -14.30
CA GLY A 186 -8.60 -13.90 -15.43
C GLY A 186 -8.30 -13.29 -16.81
N VAL A 187 -8.40 -11.96 -16.98
CA VAL A 187 -8.00 -11.25 -18.21
C VAL A 187 -6.49 -11.31 -18.39
N VAL A 188 -5.71 -10.95 -17.37
CA VAL A 188 -4.24 -10.97 -17.43
C VAL A 188 -3.72 -12.40 -17.61
N ASP A 189 -4.27 -13.38 -16.88
CA ASP A 189 -3.93 -14.81 -17.06
C ASP A 189 -4.22 -15.31 -18.49
N ARG A 190 -5.33 -14.87 -19.12
CA ARG A 190 -5.64 -15.18 -20.54
C ARG A 190 -4.65 -14.54 -21.50
N LEU A 191 -4.34 -13.26 -21.29
CA LEU A 191 -3.46 -12.50 -22.15
C LEU A 191 -2.02 -13.03 -22.09
N ASP A 192 -1.44 -13.22 -20.90
CA ASP A 192 -0.07 -13.77 -20.74
C ASP A 192 0.03 -15.17 -21.38
N ALA A 193 -1.00 -16.01 -21.25
CA ALA A 193 -1.04 -17.31 -21.91
C ALA A 193 -1.10 -17.22 -23.44
N GLN A 194 -1.77 -16.21 -23.99
CA GLN A 194 -1.85 -15.97 -25.44
C GLN A 194 -0.54 -15.35 -25.99
N LEU A 195 0.08 -14.41 -25.27
CA LEU A 195 1.40 -13.87 -25.62
C LEU A 195 2.45 -14.99 -25.70
N ALA A 196 2.48 -15.87 -24.69
CA ALA A 196 3.40 -17.00 -24.63
C ALA A 196 3.15 -18.09 -25.71
N ILE A 197 2.06 -18.00 -26.48
CA ILE A 197 1.86 -18.76 -27.72
C ILE A 197 2.42 -17.96 -28.91
N TRP A 198 2.04 -16.69 -29.01
CA TRP A 198 2.46 -15.78 -30.09
C TRP A 198 3.98 -15.57 -30.20
N GLU A 199 4.75 -15.57 -29.10
CA GLU A 199 6.22 -15.60 -29.11
C GLU A 199 6.82 -16.71 -30.03
N LYS A 200 6.05 -17.76 -30.32
CA LYS A 200 6.47 -18.96 -31.06
C LYS A 200 5.69 -19.15 -32.38
N ASP A 201 4.46 -18.66 -32.43
CA ASP A 201 3.50 -18.85 -33.53
C ASP A 201 3.34 -17.63 -34.46
N LEU A 202 4.06 -16.53 -34.19
CA LEU A 202 4.23 -15.36 -35.06
C LEU A 202 5.53 -15.46 -35.85
N ASP A 203 5.55 -14.96 -37.08
CA ASP A 203 6.68 -15.14 -38.01
C ASP A 203 7.87 -14.22 -37.66
N SER A 204 7.64 -13.09 -36.98
CA SER A 204 8.72 -12.24 -36.46
C SER A 204 9.35 -12.72 -35.14
N HIS A 205 8.83 -13.80 -34.53
CA HIS A 205 9.25 -14.33 -33.21
C HIS A 205 9.49 -13.26 -32.11
N PRO A 206 8.55 -12.33 -31.86
CA PRO A 206 8.78 -11.17 -31.01
C PRO A 206 8.74 -11.52 -29.53
N ASP A 207 9.46 -10.74 -28.72
CA ASP A 207 9.33 -10.75 -27.26
C ASP A 207 8.09 -9.93 -26.84
N LEU A 208 7.20 -10.54 -26.05
CA LEU A 208 5.85 -10.05 -25.78
C LEU A 208 5.55 -9.97 -24.28
N GLU A 209 5.27 -8.78 -23.74
CA GLU A 209 5.04 -8.60 -22.30
C GLU A 209 3.87 -7.69 -21.94
N LEU A 210 3.11 -8.06 -20.89
CA LEU A 210 2.02 -7.24 -20.35
C LEU A 210 2.50 -6.16 -19.37
N SER A 211 2.19 -4.90 -19.70
CA SER A 211 2.49 -3.70 -18.93
C SER A 211 1.23 -2.86 -18.70
N GLY A 212 1.39 -1.62 -18.24
CA GLY A 212 0.28 -0.72 -17.90
C GLY A 212 -0.34 -1.00 -16.52
N LEU A 213 -1.17 -0.08 -16.05
CA LEU A 213 -1.67 -0.06 -14.67
C LEU A 213 -2.49 -1.31 -14.25
N PRO A 214 -3.25 -1.99 -15.13
CA PRO A 214 -3.94 -3.24 -14.78
C PRO A 214 -2.96 -4.40 -14.51
N SER A 215 -1.90 -4.56 -15.31
CA SER A 215 -0.84 -5.56 -15.08
C SER A 215 -0.13 -5.31 -13.74
N VAL A 216 0.28 -4.05 -13.49
CA VAL A 216 0.90 -3.63 -12.20
C VAL A 216 0.00 -3.94 -11.00
N ARG A 217 -1.33 -3.83 -11.12
CA ARG A 217 -2.27 -4.24 -10.06
C ARG A 217 -2.21 -5.75 -9.83
N VAL A 218 -2.34 -6.56 -10.88
CA VAL A 218 -2.31 -8.03 -10.79
C VAL A 218 -1.02 -8.52 -10.15
N ASP A 219 0.13 -7.92 -10.47
CA ASP A 219 1.40 -8.24 -9.83
C ASP A 219 1.42 -7.92 -8.33
N ILE A 220 0.95 -6.73 -7.92
CA ILE A 220 0.83 -6.36 -6.49
C ILE A 220 -0.09 -7.34 -5.75
N ILE A 221 -1.24 -7.66 -6.34
CA ILE A 221 -2.25 -8.58 -5.79
C ILE A 221 -1.67 -9.99 -5.60
N THR A 222 -1.05 -10.51 -6.67
CA THR A 222 -0.46 -11.85 -6.68
C THR A 222 0.73 -11.94 -5.72
N ALA A 223 1.54 -10.89 -5.61
CA ALA A 223 2.60 -10.78 -4.61
C ALA A 223 2.03 -10.82 -3.18
N LEU A 224 1.01 -10.01 -2.87
CA LEU A 224 0.38 -9.96 -1.54
C LEU A 224 -0.29 -11.29 -1.15
N GLN A 225 -0.97 -11.96 -2.06
CA GLN A 225 -1.57 -13.29 -1.80
C GLN A 225 -0.49 -14.35 -1.55
N LYS A 226 0.54 -14.39 -2.41
CA LYS A 226 1.71 -15.28 -2.32
C LYS A 226 2.53 -15.03 -1.07
N GLU A 227 2.58 -13.78 -0.58
CA GLU A 227 3.17 -13.41 0.69
C GLU A 227 2.33 -13.94 1.87
N GLN A 228 1.03 -13.63 1.93
CA GLN A 228 0.13 -14.11 3.00
C GLN A 228 0.16 -15.65 3.14
N MET A 229 0.07 -16.37 2.01
CA MET A 229 0.11 -17.84 1.95
C MET A 229 1.47 -18.43 2.38
N ARG A 230 2.54 -17.62 2.50
CA ARG A 230 3.85 -18.02 3.04
C ARG A 230 4.03 -17.55 4.49
N PHE A 231 3.80 -16.27 4.76
CA PHE A 231 4.05 -15.66 6.07
C PHE A 231 3.13 -16.18 7.16
N LEU A 232 1.83 -16.39 6.88
CA LEU A 232 0.88 -16.87 7.88
C LEU A 232 1.26 -18.27 8.43
N PRO A 233 1.52 -19.31 7.59
CA PRO A 233 1.98 -20.60 8.09
C PRO A 233 3.40 -20.56 8.66
N ILE A 234 4.34 -19.78 8.10
CA ILE A 234 5.70 -19.64 8.67
C ILE A 234 5.65 -19.05 10.09
N THR A 235 4.89 -17.98 10.29
CA THR A 235 4.71 -17.36 11.61
C THR A 235 3.98 -18.33 12.56
N GLY A 236 2.94 -19.02 12.09
CA GLY A 236 2.23 -20.03 12.87
C GLY A 236 3.12 -21.19 13.34
N VAL A 237 4.00 -21.71 12.47
CA VAL A 237 4.98 -22.75 12.80
C VAL A 237 6.05 -22.21 13.76
N LEU A 238 6.61 -21.02 13.51
CA LEU A 238 7.63 -20.43 14.37
C LEU A 238 7.11 -20.17 15.80
N MET A 239 5.89 -19.64 15.91
CA MET A 239 5.22 -19.44 17.20
C MET A 239 4.87 -20.77 17.86
N SER A 240 4.44 -21.78 17.09
CA SER A 240 4.21 -23.14 17.61
C SER A 240 5.47 -23.76 18.21
N LEU A 241 6.62 -23.61 17.54
CA LEU A 241 7.92 -24.08 18.03
C LEU A 241 8.37 -23.34 19.29
N LEU A 242 8.17 -22.01 19.35
CA LEU A 242 8.48 -21.19 20.53
C LEU A 242 7.61 -21.58 21.74
N LEU A 243 6.31 -21.75 21.54
CA LEU A 243 5.38 -22.25 22.56
C LEU A 243 5.75 -23.67 23.02
N LEU A 244 6.08 -24.57 22.09
CA LEU A 244 6.47 -25.94 22.39
C LEU A 244 7.77 -25.99 23.19
N TRP A 245 8.74 -25.14 22.87
CA TRP A 245 9.99 -25.01 23.62
C TRP A 245 9.77 -24.52 25.06
N MET A 246 8.90 -23.52 25.25
CA MET A 246 8.60 -22.92 26.56
C MET A 246 7.71 -23.80 27.47
N PHE A 247 6.70 -24.46 26.91
CA PHE A 247 5.69 -25.21 27.65
C PHE A 247 5.85 -26.74 27.59
N ARG A 248 6.64 -27.26 26.64
CA ARG A 248 7.01 -28.69 26.45
C ARG A 248 5.82 -29.66 26.37
N ARG A 249 4.64 -29.17 26.00
CA ARG A 249 3.40 -29.94 25.83
C ARG A 249 2.54 -29.31 24.74
N ALA A 250 1.87 -30.13 23.94
CA ALA A 250 0.94 -29.67 22.90
C ALA A 250 -0.16 -28.73 23.45
N ALA A 251 -0.64 -28.92 24.69
CA ALA A 251 -1.61 -28.02 25.32
C ALA A 251 -1.10 -26.57 25.45
N GLY A 252 0.21 -26.35 25.59
CA GLY A 252 0.81 -25.01 25.62
C GLY A 252 0.92 -24.34 24.24
N VAL A 253 0.68 -25.11 23.16
CA VAL A 253 0.74 -24.67 21.75
C VAL A 253 -0.67 -24.49 21.21
N LEU A 254 -1.51 -25.52 21.37
CA LEU A 254 -2.86 -25.58 20.82
C LEU A 254 -3.80 -24.58 21.49
N LEU A 255 -3.74 -24.38 22.81
CA LEU A 255 -4.71 -23.53 23.49
C LEU A 255 -4.64 -22.04 23.07
N PRO A 256 -3.46 -21.39 22.96
CA PRO A 256 -3.36 -20.03 22.44
C PRO A 256 -3.68 -19.92 20.95
N ILE A 257 -3.20 -20.88 20.14
CA ILE A 257 -3.43 -20.86 18.69
C ILE A 257 -4.91 -21.04 18.39
N THR A 258 -5.61 -21.95 19.08
CA THR A 258 -7.05 -22.11 18.90
C THR A 258 -7.83 -20.87 19.38
N SER A 259 -7.52 -20.26 20.54
CA SER A 259 -8.28 -19.05 20.96
C SER A 259 -8.12 -17.88 19.98
N VAL A 260 -6.92 -17.72 19.42
CA VAL A 260 -6.65 -16.78 18.31
C VAL A 260 -7.48 -17.12 17.07
N LEU A 261 -7.45 -18.37 16.60
CA LEU A 261 -8.16 -18.77 15.38
C LEU A 261 -9.69 -18.65 15.50
N LEU A 262 -10.26 -18.90 16.69
CA LEU A 262 -11.68 -18.65 16.96
C LEU A 262 -12.01 -17.16 16.79
N ALA A 263 -11.23 -16.26 17.40
CA ALA A 263 -11.45 -14.82 17.31
C ALA A 263 -11.23 -14.25 15.91
N LEU A 264 -10.25 -14.79 15.17
CA LEU A 264 -10.01 -14.46 13.77
C LEU A 264 -11.22 -14.85 12.91
N ALA A 265 -11.76 -16.06 13.08
CA ALA A 265 -12.96 -16.49 12.37
C ALA A 265 -14.17 -15.58 12.67
N TRP A 266 -14.40 -15.21 13.94
CA TRP A 266 -15.46 -14.28 14.31
C TRP A 266 -15.25 -12.89 13.68
N THR A 267 -14.01 -12.39 13.66
CA THR A 267 -13.69 -11.08 13.09
C THR A 267 -13.98 -11.07 11.59
N MET A 268 -13.50 -12.08 10.85
CA MET A 268 -13.74 -12.22 9.42
C MET A 268 -15.23 -12.37 9.08
N ALA A 269 -15.99 -13.13 9.89
CA ALA A 269 -17.43 -13.24 9.71
C ALA A 269 -18.18 -11.92 9.99
N ILE A 270 -17.71 -11.10 10.93
CA ILE A 270 -18.29 -9.77 11.15
C ILE A 270 -18.02 -8.87 9.94
N LEU A 271 -16.84 -8.93 9.30
CA LEU A 271 -16.57 -8.18 8.06
C LEU A 271 -17.57 -8.52 6.95
N VAL A 272 -17.93 -9.81 6.79
CA VAL A 272 -18.99 -10.23 5.87
C VAL A 272 -20.36 -9.67 6.27
N LEU A 273 -20.70 -9.66 7.56
CA LEU A 273 -21.98 -9.14 8.06
C LEU A 273 -22.15 -7.62 7.91
N ILE A 274 -21.06 -6.86 7.75
CA ILE A 274 -21.07 -5.41 7.50
C ILE A 274 -20.69 -5.05 6.05
N ASP A 275 -20.64 -6.05 5.16
CA ASP A 275 -20.25 -5.96 3.74
C ASP A 275 -18.94 -5.19 3.50
N GLN A 276 -17.93 -5.44 4.34
CA GLN A 276 -16.60 -4.85 4.21
C GLN A 276 -15.64 -5.84 3.53
N PRO A 277 -15.12 -5.54 2.32
CA PRO A 277 -14.17 -6.41 1.65
C PRO A 277 -12.79 -6.42 2.32
N ILE A 278 -12.07 -7.53 2.17
CA ILE A 278 -10.66 -7.63 2.51
C ILE A 278 -9.85 -6.87 1.46
N ASN A 279 -9.27 -5.75 1.88
CA ASN A 279 -8.44 -4.89 1.05
C ASN A 279 -6.95 -4.97 1.40
N ILE A 280 -6.11 -4.23 0.65
CA ILE A 280 -4.65 -4.20 0.82
C ILE A 280 -4.24 -4.07 2.29
N ILE A 281 -4.85 -3.14 3.03
CA ILE A 281 -4.51 -2.87 4.44
C ILE A 281 -5.13 -3.92 5.38
N ASN A 282 -6.40 -4.26 5.19
CA ASN A 282 -7.11 -5.27 5.99
C ASN A 282 -6.53 -6.69 5.84
N SER A 283 -5.82 -6.99 4.75
CA SER A 283 -5.20 -8.30 4.51
C SER A 283 -4.13 -8.68 5.54
N VAL A 284 -3.58 -7.71 6.27
CA VAL A 284 -2.59 -7.94 7.34
C VAL A 284 -3.25 -8.39 8.66
N LEU A 285 -4.57 -8.22 8.81
CA LEU A 285 -5.33 -8.55 10.03
C LEU A 285 -5.07 -9.98 10.57
N PRO A 286 -5.06 -11.07 9.76
CA PRO A 286 -4.84 -12.42 10.27
C PRO A 286 -3.49 -12.60 10.99
N THR A 287 -2.42 -12.11 10.37
CA THR A 287 -1.05 -12.19 10.93
C THR A 287 -0.90 -11.30 12.15
N LEU A 288 -1.46 -10.08 12.10
CA LEU A 288 -1.43 -9.11 13.19
C LEU A 288 -2.20 -9.61 14.43
N MET A 289 -3.43 -10.08 14.25
CA MET A 289 -4.24 -10.68 15.32
C MET A 289 -3.56 -11.91 15.92
N MET A 290 -2.90 -12.74 15.11
CA MET A 290 -2.16 -13.89 15.63
C MET A 290 -1.01 -13.46 16.54
N ILE A 291 -0.19 -12.50 16.13
CA ILE A 291 0.95 -12.01 16.94
C ILE A 291 0.47 -11.41 18.27
N ILE A 292 -0.59 -10.57 18.24
CA ILE A 292 -1.12 -9.91 19.44
C ILE A 292 -1.77 -10.94 20.38
N GLY A 293 -2.68 -11.77 19.87
CA GLY A 293 -3.48 -12.69 20.68
C GLY A 293 -2.71 -13.84 21.34
N LEU A 294 -1.63 -14.28 20.71
CA LEU A 294 -0.72 -15.27 21.29
C LEU A 294 -0.15 -14.80 22.64
N SER A 295 0.04 -13.49 22.83
CA SER A 295 0.57 -12.90 24.06
C SER A 295 -0.34 -13.14 25.28
N ASP A 296 -1.64 -12.82 25.17
CA ASP A 296 -2.60 -13.04 26.25
C ASP A 296 -2.74 -14.54 26.57
N GLY A 297 -2.66 -15.41 25.56
CA GLY A 297 -2.66 -16.87 25.75
C GLY A 297 -1.43 -17.38 26.50
N ILE A 298 -0.24 -16.85 26.18
CA ILE A 298 1.01 -17.10 26.92
C ILE A 298 0.89 -16.63 28.37
N HIS A 299 0.33 -15.43 28.60
CA HIS A 299 0.18 -14.84 29.92
C HIS A 299 -0.76 -15.65 30.82
N LEU A 300 -1.92 -16.08 30.30
CA LEU A 300 -2.83 -16.98 31.03
C LEU A 300 -2.17 -18.34 31.34
N LEU A 301 -1.48 -18.95 30.38
CA LEU A 301 -0.87 -20.28 30.57
C LEU A 301 0.37 -20.26 31.48
N SER A 302 1.20 -19.20 31.43
CA SER A 302 2.29 -19.04 32.40
C SER A 302 1.72 -18.95 33.80
N ARG A 303 0.67 -18.14 34.01
CA ARG A 303 0.09 -17.99 35.33
C ARG A 303 -0.57 -19.28 35.84
N ALA A 304 -1.26 -20.00 34.96
CA ALA A 304 -1.78 -21.33 35.28
C ALA A 304 -0.67 -22.36 35.60
N SER A 305 0.53 -22.20 35.02
CA SER A 305 1.70 -23.01 35.37
C SER A 305 2.35 -22.60 36.69
N GLU A 306 2.35 -21.31 37.03
CA GLU A 306 2.93 -20.78 38.27
C GLU A 306 2.08 -21.15 39.49
N GLU A 307 0.74 -21.14 39.33
CA GLU A 307 -0.20 -21.47 40.40
C GLU A 307 -0.48 -22.99 40.53
N ALA A 308 0.09 -23.82 39.64
CA ALA A 308 -0.07 -25.28 39.64
C ALA A 308 0.84 -25.99 40.67
N THR A 309 0.50 -25.85 41.95
CA THR A 309 1.07 -26.66 43.05
C THR A 309 0.40 -28.04 43.13
N VAL A 310 1.02 -28.98 43.86
CA VAL A 310 0.57 -30.39 43.94
C VAL A 310 -0.80 -30.52 44.61
N ASP A 311 -1.04 -29.76 45.68
CA ASP A 311 -2.17 -29.97 46.59
C ASP A 311 -3.40 -29.08 46.29
N ARG A 312 -3.32 -28.22 45.27
CA ARG A 312 -4.37 -27.24 44.96
C ARG A 312 -5.30 -27.73 43.83
N PRO A 313 -6.64 -27.69 44.01
CA PRO A 313 -7.55 -28.17 42.98
C PRO A 313 -7.50 -27.27 41.73
N ARG A 314 -7.60 -27.89 40.54
CA ARG A 314 -7.50 -27.18 39.25
C ARG A 314 -8.48 -26.01 39.12
N GLU A 315 -9.66 -26.18 39.68
CA GLU A 315 -10.73 -25.18 39.58
C GLU A 315 -10.39 -23.90 40.34
N GLU A 316 -9.72 -23.99 41.50
CA GLU A 316 -9.15 -22.80 42.18
C GLU A 316 -8.00 -22.19 41.39
N ILE A 317 -7.11 -23.01 40.83
CA ILE A 317 -5.97 -22.54 40.01
C ILE A 317 -6.51 -21.71 38.83
N ILE A 318 -7.61 -22.15 38.21
CA ILE A 318 -8.27 -21.47 37.09
C ILE A 318 -8.97 -20.18 37.56
N VAL A 319 -9.77 -20.23 38.63
CA VAL A 319 -10.44 -19.03 39.20
C VAL A 319 -9.40 -17.96 39.58
N SER A 320 -8.30 -18.38 40.18
CA SER A 320 -7.21 -17.51 40.63
C SER A 320 -6.39 -16.98 39.44
N THR A 321 -6.11 -17.79 38.42
CA THR A 321 -5.50 -17.35 37.16
C THR A 321 -6.34 -16.27 36.48
N VAL A 322 -7.66 -16.47 36.34
CA VAL A 322 -8.57 -15.48 35.74
C VAL A 322 -8.69 -14.23 36.62
N LYS A 323 -8.68 -14.37 37.95
CA LYS A 323 -8.69 -13.25 38.90
C LYS A 323 -7.45 -12.34 38.74
N HIS A 324 -6.27 -12.91 38.56
CA HIS A 324 -5.02 -12.15 38.39
C HIS A 324 -4.84 -11.63 36.95
N MET A 325 -4.94 -12.50 35.94
CA MET A 325 -4.62 -12.15 34.56
C MET A 325 -5.76 -11.47 33.81
N GLY A 326 -7.02 -11.70 34.20
CA GLY A 326 -8.19 -11.19 33.48
C GLY A 326 -8.21 -9.67 33.35
N MET A 327 -7.81 -8.95 34.41
CA MET A 327 -7.66 -7.48 34.37
C MET A 327 -6.39 -7.04 33.61
N ALA A 328 -5.27 -7.77 33.75
CA ALA A 328 -4.03 -7.43 33.08
C ALA A 328 -4.18 -7.51 31.55
N CYS A 329 -4.70 -8.63 31.06
CA CYS A 329 -5.00 -8.88 29.65
C CYS A 329 -6.14 -7.96 29.12
N PHE A 330 -7.09 -7.57 29.97
CA PHE A 330 -8.10 -6.58 29.59
C PHE A 330 -7.46 -5.22 29.30
N LEU A 331 -6.56 -4.77 30.18
CA LEU A 331 -5.93 -3.46 30.04
C LEU A 331 -4.93 -3.43 28.87
N THR A 332 -4.19 -4.50 28.59
CA THR A 332 -3.32 -4.58 27.40
C THR A 332 -4.15 -4.58 26.11
N SER A 333 -5.15 -5.46 26.01
CA SER A 333 -6.00 -5.53 24.82
C SER A 333 -6.82 -4.25 24.61
N LEU A 334 -7.32 -3.61 25.67
CA LEU A 334 -8.02 -2.32 25.59
C LEU A 334 -7.10 -1.17 25.15
N THR A 335 -5.87 -1.05 25.67
CA THR A 335 -4.95 0.01 25.20
C THR A 335 -4.51 -0.22 23.76
N THR A 336 -4.39 -1.48 23.34
CA THR A 336 -4.10 -1.86 21.95
C THR A 336 -5.29 -1.53 21.03
N ALA A 337 -6.52 -1.83 21.46
CA ALA A 337 -7.74 -1.48 20.73
C ALA A 337 -7.97 0.04 20.64
N ILE A 338 -7.65 0.81 21.68
CA ILE A 338 -7.63 2.29 21.63
C ILE A 338 -6.54 2.80 20.67
N GLY A 339 -5.38 2.14 20.65
CA GLY A 339 -4.29 2.43 19.70
C GLY A 339 -4.76 2.31 18.25
N PHE A 340 -5.34 1.16 17.86
CA PHE A 340 -5.88 0.99 16.52
C PHE A 340 -7.13 1.86 16.25
N GLY A 341 -8.01 2.02 17.24
CA GLY A 341 -9.18 2.90 17.13
C GLY A 341 -8.82 4.38 16.90
N SER A 342 -7.60 4.82 17.22
CA SER A 342 -7.13 6.17 16.89
C SER A 342 -7.03 6.45 15.39
N LEU A 343 -6.92 5.40 14.55
CA LEU A 343 -6.89 5.53 13.09
C LEU A 343 -8.24 5.95 12.50
N VAL A 344 -9.33 5.97 13.28
CA VAL A 344 -10.60 6.61 12.89
C VAL A 344 -10.42 8.13 12.64
N MET A 345 -9.33 8.73 13.14
CA MET A 345 -8.94 10.12 12.84
C MET A 345 -8.18 10.29 11.50
N ALA A 346 -7.98 9.21 10.73
CA ALA A 346 -7.38 9.26 9.39
C ALA A 346 -8.33 9.94 8.38
N ARG A 347 -7.76 10.43 7.26
CA ARG A 347 -8.54 11.03 6.16
C ARG A 347 -9.06 10.03 5.13
N THR A 348 -8.49 8.83 5.08
CA THR A 348 -8.85 7.78 4.12
C THR A 348 -9.67 6.69 4.79
N GLU A 349 -10.81 6.32 4.19
CA GLU A 349 -11.78 5.42 4.81
C GLU A 349 -11.19 4.02 5.07
N ILE A 350 -10.37 3.51 4.15
CA ILE A 350 -9.64 2.25 4.30
C ILE A 350 -8.85 2.15 5.63
N LEU A 351 -8.29 3.27 6.11
CA LEU A 351 -7.47 3.31 7.31
C LEU A 351 -8.33 3.50 8.58
N GLN A 352 -9.44 4.23 8.47
CA GLN A 352 -10.47 4.29 9.53
C GLN A 352 -11.06 2.89 9.79
N ASN A 353 -11.46 2.20 8.71
CA ASN A 353 -12.07 0.88 8.77
C ASN A 353 -11.05 -0.15 9.26
N PHE A 354 -9.80 -0.16 8.77
CA PHE A 354 -8.73 -0.99 9.34
C PHE A 354 -8.52 -0.75 10.85
N GLY A 355 -8.52 0.50 11.30
CA GLY A 355 -8.42 0.85 12.72
C GLY A 355 -9.55 0.24 13.56
N LEU A 356 -10.79 0.38 13.09
CA LEU A 356 -11.98 -0.16 13.73
C LEU A 356 -12.00 -1.70 13.73
N HIS A 357 -11.70 -2.32 12.58
CA HIS A 357 -11.65 -3.77 12.42
C HIS A 357 -10.57 -4.41 13.30
N THR A 358 -9.38 -3.80 13.37
CA THR A 358 -8.29 -4.28 14.24
C THR A 358 -8.66 -4.12 15.72
N ALA A 359 -9.22 -2.98 16.11
CA ALA A 359 -9.65 -2.74 17.50
C ALA A 359 -10.73 -3.74 17.94
N MET A 360 -11.71 -4.02 17.09
CA MET A 360 -12.72 -5.06 17.29
C MET A 360 -12.08 -6.45 17.41
N GLY A 361 -11.21 -6.83 16.46
CA GLY A 361 -10.54 -8.13 16.44
C GLY A 361 -9.69 -8.38 17.69
N VAL A 362 -8.98 -7.37 18.19
CA VAL A 362 -8.23 -7.45 19.45
C VAL A 362 -9.15 -7.71 20.64
N MET A 363 -10.28 -7.00 20.74
CA MET A 363 -11.24 -7.23 21.83
C MET A 363 -11.93 -8.61 21.74
N LEU A 364 -12.24 -9.09 20.54
CA LEU A 364 -12.74 -10.46 20.32
C LEU A 364 -11.68 -11.52 20.70
N THR A 365 -10.40 -11.23 20.44
CA THR A 365 -9.27 -12.09 20.79
C THR A 365 -9.06 -12.20 22.30
N TYR A 366 -9.22 -11.09 23.03
CA TYR A 366 -9.27 -11.08 24.48
C TYR A 366 -10.43 -11.94 25.01
N VAL A 367 -11.65 -11.74 24.50
CA VAL A 367 -12.85 -12.49 24.93
C VAL A 367 -12.68 -13.99 24.67
N SER A 368 -12.23 -14.37 23.46
CA SER A 368 -11.94 -15.76 23.12
C SER A 368 -10.91 -16.38 24.08
N THR A 369 -9.79 -15.69 24.30
CA THR A 369 -8.68 -16.20 25.10
C THR A 369 -9.04 -16.33 26.58
N LEU A 370 -9.80 -15.38 27.13
CA LEU A 370 -10.29 -15.40 28.52
C LEU A 370 -11.34 -16.49 28.77
N LEU A 371 -12.12 -16.89 27.77
CA LEU A 371 -13.16 -17.91 27.90
C LEU A 371 -12.63 -19.31 27.54
N PHE A 372 -11.97 -19.46 26.39
CA PHE A 372 -11.55 -20.74 25.83
C PHE A 372 -10.46 -21.42 26.66
N ILE A 373 -9.35 -20.71 26.96
CA ILE A 373 -8.19 -21.32 27.63
C ILE A 373 -8.56 -21.76 29.06
N PRO A 374 -9.19 -20.92 29.91
CA PRO A 374 -9.61 -21.32 31.26
C PRO A 374 -10.63 -22.46 31.26
N ALA A 375 -11.56 -22.51 30.28
CA ALA A 375 -12.50 -23.63 30.16
C ALA A 375 -11.79 -24.95 29.81
N MET A 376 -10.88 -24.95 28.84
CA MET A 376 -10.13 -26.15 28.43
C MET A 376 -9.16 -26.67 29.50
N LEU A 377 -8.58 -25.77 30.30
CA LEU A 377 -7.74 -26.11 31.46
C LEU A 377 -8.50 -26.85 32.57
N THR A 378 -9.85 -26.91 32.53
CA THR A 378 -10.60 -27.74 33.50
C THR A 378 -10.41 -29.24 33.25
N TRP A 379 -10.20 -29.67 31.99
CA TRP A 379 -9.95 -31.06 31.62
C TRP A 379 -8.46 -31.36 31.45
N MET A 380 -7.71 -30.45 30.82
CA MET A 380 -6.26 -30.58 30.65
C MET A 380 -5.53 -30.23 31.96
N ARG A 381 -4.34 -30.80 32.21
CA ARG A 381 -3.44 -30.27 33.26
C ARG A 381 -2.70 -29.05 32.68
N PRO A 382 -2.53 -27.93 33.42
CA PRO A 382 -1.68 -26.83 32.99
C PRO A 382 -0.31 -27.31 32.47
N PRO A 383 0.22 -26.74 31.38
CA PRO A 383 1.57 -27.05 30.94
C PRO A 383 2.58 -26.59 32.00
N VAL A 384 3.60 -27.40 32.29
CA VAL A 384 4.60 -27.06 33.32
C VAL A 384 5.75 -26.34 32.64
N ARG A 385 5.87 -25.03 32.90
CA ARG A 385 6.93 -24.17 32.35
C ARG A 385 8.30 -24.60 32.87
N SER A 386 9.24 -24.89 31.97
CA SER A 386 10.59 -25.31 32.38
C SER A 386 11.35 -24.13 32.98
N GLY A 387 11.61 -24.18 34.29
CA GLY A 387 12.31 -23.14 35.05
C GLY A 387 11.91 -23.11 36.52
N LEU A 388 10.65 -23.44 36.83
CA LEU A 388 10.11 -23.45 38.21
C LEU A 388 10.81 -24.44 39.16
N THR A 389 11.60 -25.38 38.63
CA THR A 389 12.39 -26.38 39.39
C THR A 389 13.90 -26.10 39.35
N ALA A 390 14.35 -24.96 38.79
CA ALA A 390 15.77 -24.64 38.67
C ALA A 390 16.30 -24.03 39.99
N THR A 391 17.08 -24.81 40.74
CA THR A 391 17.69 -24.41 42.04
C THR A 391 18.87 -23.44 41.92
N SER A 392 19.03 -22.77 40.77
CA SER A 392 20.11 -21.82 40.52
C SER A 392 19.67 -20.78 39.50
N PRO A 393 19.86 -19.48 39.76
CA PRO A 393 19.40 -18.44 38.85
C PRO A 393 20.12 -18.54 37.51
N GLY A 394 19.37 -18.49 36.42
CA GLY A 394 19.87 -18.67 35.06
C GLY A 394 20.74 -17.50 34.58
N LEU A 395 21.45 -17.65 33.46
CA LEU A 395 22.27 -16.58 32.88
C LEU A 395 21.45 -15.31 32.61
N ILE A 396 20.24 -15.46 32.06
CA ILE A 396 19.30 -14.37 31.80
C ILE A 396 18.90 -13.67 33.12
N GLU A 397 18.55 -14.44 34.14
CA GLU A 397 18.12 -13.93 35.45
C GLU A 397 19.24 -13.17 36.17
N ARG A 398 20.47 -13.69 36.15
CA ARG A 398 21.67 -12.98 36.65
C ARG A 398 21.89 -11.67 35.88
N GLY A 399 21.68 -11.67 34.56
CA GLY A 399 21.70 -10.48 33.72
C GLY A 399 20.64 -9.46 34.12
N MET A 400 19.39 -9.87 34.29
CA MET A 400 18.28 -9.01 34.72
C MET A 400 18.52 -8.43 36.12
N VAL A 401 19.03 -9.23 37.07
CA VAL A 401 19.44 -8.75 38.40
C VAL A 401 20.54 -7.69 38.28
N TYR A 402 21.61 -7.96 37.52
CA TYR A 402 22.70 -7.00 37.29
C TYR A 402 22.20 -5.69 36.66
N ILE A 403 21.38 -5.77 35.62
CA ILE A 403 20.77 -4.60 34.96
C ILE A 403 19.90 -3.82 35.96
N SER A 404 19.07 -4.50 36.75
CA SER A 404 18.21 -3.85 37.76
C SER A 404 19.03 -3.11 38.83
N LEU A 405 20.15 -3.69 39.27
CA LEU A 405 21.07 -3.05 40.21
C LEU A 405 21.78 -1.85 39.57
N TYR A 406 22.21 -1.96 38.30
CA TYR A 406 22.87 -0.88 37.58
C TYR A 406 21.93 0.32 37.32
N VAL A 407 20.68 0.05 36.91
CA VAL A 407 19.64 1.08 36.74
C VAL A 407 19.30 1.75 38.08
N ARG A 408 19.15 0.98 39.17
CA ARG A 408 18.90 1.52 40.52
C ARG A 408 20.07 2.33 41.08
N THR A 409 21.31 2.02 40.69
CA THR A 409 22.51 2.73 41.17
C THR A 409 22.73 4.05 40.43
N TYR A 410 22.40 4.13 39.14
CA TYR A 410 22.68 5.30 38.30
C TYR A 410 21.44 5.85 37.52
N PRO A 411 20.26 6.02 38.14
CA PRO A 411 19.02 6.31 37.41
C PRO A 411 19.09 7.60 36.58
N LYS A 412 19.67 8.69 37.12
CA LYS A 412 19.86 9.95 36.37
C LYS A 412 20.73 9.76 35.11
N ARG A 413 21.76 8.90 35.16
CA ARG A 413 22.60 8.60 34.00
C ARG A 413 21.81 7.85 32.93
N GLN A 414 20.95 6.90 33.31
CA GLN A 414 20.10 6.17 32.36
C GLN A 414 19.09 7.09 31.68
N VAL A 415 18.45 8.01 32.44
CA VAL A 415 17.52 8.99 31.85
C VAL A 415 18.24 9.93 30.88
N VAL A 416 19.41 10.47 31.25
CA VAL A 416 20.19 11.36 30.36
C VAL A 416 20.67 10.62 29.11
N ILE A 417 21.17 9.38 29.23
CA ILE A 417 21.58 8.57 28.08
C ILE A 417 20.36 8.21 27.20
N GLY A 418 19.24 7.83 27.79
CA GLY A 418 18.01 7.51 27.05
C GLY A 418 17.48 8.72 26.27
N VAL A 419 17.39 9.89 26.91
CA VAL A 419 16.97 11.14 26.24
C VAL A 419 17.98 11.56 25.16
N ALA A 420 19.28 11.41 25.41
CA ALA A 420 20.30 11.73 24.41
C ALA A 420 20.26 10.78 23.20
N LEU A 421 20.06 9.47 23.42
CA LEU A 421 19.94 8.48 22.35
C LEU A 421 18.64 8.65 21.55
N ILE A 422 17.50 8.88 22.21
CA ILE A 422 16.22 9.15 21.54
C ILE A 422 16.29 10.48 20.76
N GLY A 423 16.89 11.52 21.34
CA GLY A 423 17.09 12.81 20.67
C GLY A 423 18.04 12.71 19.48
N ALA A 424 19.15 11.97 19.59
CA ALA A 424 20.08 11.73 18.50
C ALA A 424 19.45 10.87 17.39
N ALA A 425 18.67 9.83 17.74
CA ALA A 425 17.93 9.02 16.78
C ALA A 425 16.88 9.87 16.04
N ALA A 426 16.08 10.67 16.76
CA ALA A 426 15.11 11.58 16.14
C ALA A 426 15.78 12.63 15.23
N ALA A 427 16.91 13.21 15.65
CA ALA A 427 17.68 14.13 14.81
C ALA A 427 18.23 13.46 13.54
N ALA A 428 18.74 12.24 13.65
CA ALA A 428 19.21 11.45 12.50
C ALA A 428 18.04 11.07 11.56
N SER A 429 16.89 10.64 12.10
CA SER A 429 15.69 10.37 11.31
C SER A 429 15.18 11.60 10.56
N VAL A 430 15.25 12.79 11.16
CA VAL A 430 14.90 14.06 10.47
C VAL A 430 15.95 14.45 9.44
N ALA A 431 17.24 14.18 9.69
CA ALA A 431 18.34 14.52 8.77
C ALA A 431 18.46 13.56 7.56
N TRP A 432 18.00 12.32 7.67
CA TRP A 432 18.10 11.30 6.61
C TRP A 432 16.74 10.91 5.99
N GLY A 433 15.62 11.23 6.64
CA GLY A 433 14.29 10.77 6.25
C GLY A 433 13.67 11.55 5.08
N ASN A 434 14.04 11.23 3.84
CA ASN A 434 13.28 11.67 2.68
C ASN A 434 12.00 10.82 2.52
N ILE A 435 10.94 11.17 3.27
CA ILE A 435 9.63 10.52 3.13
C ILE A 435 9.02 10.90 1.77
N ASP A 436 9.05 10.00 0.82
CA ASP A 436 8.30 10.08 -0.45
C ASP A 436 7.58 8.74 -0.68
N THR A 437 6.81 8.62 -1.75
CA THR A 437 6.16 7.36 -2.12
C THR A 437 6.05 7.24 -3.63
N ARG A 438 6.62 6.18 -4.18
CA ARG A 438 6.50 5.75 -5.58
C ARG A 438 5.66 4.49 -5.66
N LEU A 439 4.95 4.29 -6.76
CA LEU A 439 4.18 3.07 -7.01
C LEU A 439 5.13 1.87 -7.19
N LEU A 440 6.19 2.06 -7.99
CA LEU A 440 7.12 0.99 -8.36
C LEU A 440 8.10 0.58 -7.26
N GLU A 441 8.31 1.41 -6.23
CA GLU A 441 9.16 1.06 -5.07
C GLU A 441 8.60 -0.10 -4.22
N THR A 442 7.32 -0.47 -4.43
CA THR A 442 6.72 -1.70 -3.89
C THR A 442 7.45 -2.96 -4.39
N PHE A 443 8.09 -2.88 -5.56
CA PHE A 443 8.79 -4.01 -6.18
C PHE A 443 10.32 -3.93 -6.01
N PRO A 444 11.01 -5.08 -5.80
CA PRO A 444 12.46 -5.18 -5.92
C PRO A 444 12.95 -4.65 -7.28
N GLU A 445 14.18 -4.12 -7.31
CA GLU A 445 14.76 -3.45 -8.49
C GLU A 445 14.80 -4.34 -9.75
N GLY A 446 14.96 -5.66 -9.58
CA GLY A 446 14.93 -6.65 -10.65
C GLY A 446 13.59 -7.38 -10.87
N HIS A 447 12.45 -6.80 -10.45
CA HIS A 447 11.13 -7.38 -10.75
C HIS A 447 10.69 -7.02 -12.18
N LYS A 448 10.19 -8.00 -12.98
CA LYS A 448 9.75 -7.81 -14.38
C LYS A 448 8.90 -6.54 -14.54
N THR A 449 7.80 -6.44 -13.78
CA THR A 449 6.89 -5.29 -13.72
C THR A 449 7.59 -3.93 -13.59
N ARG A 450 8.64 -3.84 -12.78
CA ARG A 450 9.34 -2.58 -12.49
C ARG A 450 10.31 -2.21 -13.61
N VAL A 451 11.06 -3.18 -14.13
CA VAL A 451 11.94 -3.00 -15.29
C VAL A 451 11.09 -2.60 -16.51
N LEU A 452 10.03 -3.36 -16.78
CA LEU A 452 9.09 -3.14 -17.87
C LEU A 452 8.33 -1.81 -17.78
N THR A 453 7.93 -1.36 -16.58
CA THR A 453 7.29 -0.05 -16.45
C THR A 453 8.29 1.08 -16.70
N HIS A 454 9.52 0.99 -16.19
CA HIS A 454 10.55 1.98 -16.49
C HIS A 454 10.93 1.99 -17.98
N GLU A 455 11.00 0.84 -18.65
CA GLU A 455 11.16 0.79 -20.11
C GLU A 455 10.02 1.50 -20.84
N VAL A 456 8.77 1.37 -20.40
CA VAL A 456 7.64 2.12 -20.97
C VAL A 456 7.69 3.63 -20.66
N GLU A 457 8.34 4.05 -19.56
CA GLU A 457 8.64 5.46 -19.26
C GLU A 457 9.86 6.00 -20.04
N ASP A 458 10.80 5.12 -20.42
CA ASP A 458 12.07 5.46 -21.10
C ASP A 458 12.01 5.31 -22.62
N GLU A 459 11.10 4.52 -23.19
CA GLU A 459 10.91 4.32 -24.65
C GLU A 459 9.64 4.95 -25.20
N PHE A 460 8.56 4.96 -24.41
CA PHE A 460 7.24 5.44 -24.82
C PHE A 460 6.83 6.67 -24.00
N SER A 461 5.52 6.91 -23.89
CA SER A 461 4.92 8.05 -23.19
C SER A 461 4.65 7.80 -21.70
N GLY A 462 4.94 6.61 -21.17
CA GLY A 462 4.70 6.24 -19.77
C GLY A 462 3.26 5.88 -19.40
N VAL A 463 3.10 5.20 -18.27
CA VAL A 463 1.83 4.55 -17.85
C VAL A 463 0.93 5.39 -16.94
N LEU A 464 1.37 6.58 -16.50
CA LEU A 464 0.62 7.43 -15.57
C LEU A 464 0.04 8.66 -16.28
N PRO A 465 -1.29 8.75 -16.46
CA PRO A 465 -1.95 9.97 -16.91
C PRO A 465 -2.25 10.94 -15.74
N LEU A 466 -1.96 12.22 -15.96
CA LEU A 466 -2.51 13.36 -15.25
C LEU A 466 -3.42 14.11 -16.23
N ILE A 467 -4.73 14.02 -16.02
CA ILE A 467 -5.75 14.67 -16.85
C ILE A 467 -6.05 16.06 -16.27
N ILE A 468 -6.18 17.07 -17.12
CA ILE A 468 -6.65 18.40 -16.74
C ILE A 468 -8.00 18.61 -17.44
N SER A 469 -9.06 18.76 -16.65
CA SER A 469 -10.45 18.91 -17.11
C SER A 469 -10.84 20.37 -16.98
N ILE A 470 -11.19 21.02 -18.10
CA ILE A 470 -11.47 22.45 -18.15
C ILE A 470 -12.89 22.65 -18.65
N ASP A 471 -13.81 22.91 -17.71
CA ASP A 471 -15.23 23.12 -17.98
C ASP A 471 -15.60 24.61 -17.96
N ALA A 472 -16.16 25.12 -19.05
CA ALA A 472 -16.61 26.51 -19.16
C ALA A 472 -18.12 26.66 -18.90
N GLU A 473 -18.58 27.85 -18.51
CA GLU A 473 -20.03 28.10 -18.40
C GLU A 473 -20.70 28.37 -19.77
N GLU A 474 -19.98 28.91 -20.78
CA GLU A 474 -20.52 29.18 -22.12
C GLU A 474 -20.40 27.96 -23.06
N LYS A 475 -21.51 27.56 -23.69
CA LYS A 475 -21.49 26.57 -24.79
C LYS A 475 -20.74 27.14 -26.00
N GLY A 476 -19.80 26.38 -26.55
CA GLY A 476 -18.94 26.84 -27.64
C GLY A 476 -17.76 27.70 -27.22
N TYR A 477 -17.41 27.76 -25.93
CA TYR A 477 -16.24 28.49 -25.42
C TYR A 477 -14.94 28.14 -26.16
N PHE A 478 -14.72 26.85 -26.45
CA PHE A 478 -13.54 26.35 -27.17
C PHE A 478 -13.61 26.49 -28.70
N GLU A 479 -14.69 27.06 -29.25
CA GLU A 479 -14.72 27.43 -30.65
C GLU A 479 -13.92 28.71 -30.94
N ALA A 480 -13.61 29.50 -29.91
CA ALA A 480 -12.74 30.67 -30.04
C ALA A 480 -11.27 30.23 -30.17
N PRO A 481 -10.52 30.65 -31.22
CA PRO A 481 -9.12 30.26 -31.42
C PRO A 481 -8.23 30.43 -30.20
N GLU A 482 -8.36 31.57 -29.51
CA GLU A 482 -7.57 31.92 -28.32
C GLU A 482 -7.82 30.92 -27.19
N ASN A 483 -9.09 30.59 -26.90
CA ASN A 483 -9.46 29.65 -25.85
C ASN A 483 -9.01 28.22 -26.16
N LEU A 484 -9.09 27.81 -27.43
CA LEU A 484 -8.61 26.50 -27.88
C LEU A 484 -7.07 26.43 -27.79
N GLN A 485 -6.36 27.50 -28.19
CA GLN A 485 -4.90 27.56 -28.14
C GLN A 485 -4.34 27.50 -26.71
N LYS A 486 -5.05 28.08 -25.72
CA LYS A 486 -4.67 27.96 -24.30
C LYS A 486 -4.48 26.52 -23.83
N LEU A 487 -5.21 25.55 -24.41
CA LEU A 487 -5.08 24.14 -24.06
C LEU A 487 -3.69 23.58 -24.40
N SER A 488 -3.19 23.90 -25.61
CA SER A 488 -1.84 23.53 -26.04
C SER A 488 -0.78 24.37 -25.33
N THR A 489 -1.03 25.66 -25.08
CA THR A 489 -0.13 26.51 -24.27
C THR A 489 0.04 25.97 -22.85
N LEU A 490 -1.04 25.52 -22.20
CA LEU A 490 -0.98 24.86 -20.89
C LEU A 490 -0.15 23.57 -20.95
N ALA A 491 -0.46 22.69 -21.92
CA ALA A 491 0.26 21.44 -22.16
C ALA A 491 1.78 21.66 -22.31
N GLN A 492 2.18 22.56 -23.21
CA GLN A 492 3.57 22.85 -23.52
C GLN A 492 4.30 23.51 -22.33
N THR A 493 3.67 24.46 -21.63
CA THR A 493 4.30 25.17 -20.50
C THR A 493 4.48 24.25 -19.28
N VAL A 494 3.53 23.35 -19.02
CA VAL A 494 3.64 22.31 -17.98
C VAL A 494 4.81 21.37 -18.30
N LYS A 495 4.97 20.94 -19.57
CA LYS A 495 6.13 20.14 -20.00
C LYS A 495 7.45 20.91 -19.90
N ALA A 496 7.45 22.21 -20.22
CA ALA A 496 8.66 23.04 -20.14
C ALA A 496 9.13 23.32 -18.70
N ARG A 497 8.22 23.34 -17.72
CA ARG A 497 8.53 23.59 -16.29
C ARG A 497 9.07 22.37 -15.53
N ASP A 498 8.65 21.14 -15.85
CA ASP A 498 9.29 19.90 -15.34
C ASP A 498 9.42 18.82 -16.45
N PRO A 499 10.38 18.97 -17.38
CA PRO A 499 10.58 18.05 -18.50
C PRO A 499 11.19 16.68 -18.10
N GLU A 500 11.59 16.51 -16.84
CA GLU A 500 12.04 15.22 -16.30
C GLU A 500 10.85 14.39 -15.81
N MET A 501 9.82 15.04 -15.27
CA MET A 501 8.58 14.38 -14.85
C MET A 501 7.56 14.23 -15.99
N VAL A 502 7.50 15.17 -16.95
CA VAL A 502 6.49 15.21 -18.03
C VAL A 502 7.04 14.63 -19.33
N LEU A 503 6.59 13.42 -19.67
CA LEU A 503 7.07 12.66 -20.82
C LEU A 503 6.42 13.15 -22.13
N LYS A 504 5.09 13.14 -22.20
CA LYS A 504 4.30 13.53 -23.37
C LYS A 504 3.09 14.35 -22.92
N THR A 505 2.63 15.26 -23.75
CA THR A 505 1.43 16.08 -23.51
C THR A 505 0.60 16.17 -24.78
N ALA A 506 -0.72 16.22 -24.65
CA ALA A 506 -1.64 16.35 -25.78
C ALA A 506 -2.94 17.07 -25.38
N SER A 507 -3.55 17.75 -26.34
CA SER A 507 -4.84 18.43 -26.23
C SER A 507 -5.62 18.34 -27.54
N VAL A 508 -6.93 18.65 -27.50
CA VAL A 508 -7.76 18.71 -28.72
C VAL A 508 -7.22 19.71 -29.77
N TYR A 509 -6.53 20.78 -29.35
CA TYR A 509 -5.92 21.74 -30.27
C TYR A 509 -4.86 21.08 -31.15
N ASP A 510 -3.97 20.26 -30.56
CA ASP A 510 -2.86 19.63 -31.27
C ASP A 510 -3.38 18.61 -32.30
N LEU A 511 -4.41 17.85 -31.92
CA LEU A 511 -5.10 16.90 -32.79
C LEU A 511 -5.80 17.61 -33.98
N LEU A 512 -6.50 18.71 -33.71
CA LEU A 512 -7.13 19.53 -34.75
C LEU A 512 -6.11 20.22 -35.67
N GLN A 513 -4.88 20.48 -35.21
CA GLN A 513 -3.82 21.02 -36.05
C GLN A 513 -3.28 19.98 -37.03
N VAL A 514 -3.05 18.74 -36.60
CA VAL A 514 -2.67 17.64 -37.50
C VAL A 514 -3.77 17.39 -38.55
N PHE A 515 -5.04 17.27 -38.12
CA PHE A 515 -6.16 17.14 -39.06
C PHE A 515 -6.26 18.32 -40.03
N ARG A 516 -6.13 19.58 -39.55
CA ARG A 516 -6.18 20.78 -40.41
C ARG A 516 -5.05 20.81 -41.44
N SER A 517 -3.84 20.45 -41.03
CA SER A 517 -2.66 20.39 -41.89
C SER A 517 -2.80 19.31 -42.97
N ALA A 518 -3.28 18.12 -42.59
CA ALA A 518 -3.55 17.03 -43.53
C ALA A 518 -4.70 17.37 -44.50
N TYR A 519 -5.83 17.88 -44.01
CA TYR A 519 -7.00 18.25 -44.81
C TYR A 519 -6.64 19.28 -45.89
N LEU A 520 -5.84 20.30 -45.54
CA LEU A 520 -5.45 21.39 -46.45
C LEU A 520 -4.15 21.11 -47.23
N ASN A 521 -3.51 19.96 -46.99
CA ASN A 521 -2.22 19.55 -47.56
C ASN A 521 -1.10 20.60 -47.36
N ASP A 522 -1.09 21.25 -46.19
CA ASP A 522 -0.15 22.32 -45.84
C ASP A 522 0.52 22.03 -44.48
N PRO A 523 1.76 21.52 -44.47
CA PRO A 523 2.54 21.28 -43.25
C PRO A 523 2.76 22.53 -42.40
N SER A 524 2.83 23.72 -43.01
CA SER A 524 3.07 24.98 -42.28
C SER A 524 1.91 25.35 -41.34
N LEU A 525 0.72 24.77 -41.57
CA LEU A 525 -0.42 25.00 -40.70
C LEU A 525 -0.28 24.36 -39.32
N ARG A 526 0.60 23.37 -39.10
CA ARG A 526 0.78 22.76 -37.76
C ARG A 526 1.11 23.81 -36.68
N ASP A 527 1.97 24.77 -37.00
CA ASP A 527 2.47 25.78 -36.04
C ASP A 527 1.69 27.11 -36.04
N THR A 528 0.76 27.32 -36.97
CA THR A 528 -0.01 28.57 -37.05
C THR A 528 -1.30 28.50 -36.22
N PRO A 529 -1.71 29.55 -35.49
CA PRO A 529 -3.02 29.57 -34.83
C PRO A 529 -4.22 29.45 -35.80
N PHE A 530 -5.41 29.24 -35.26
CA PHE A 530 -6.65 29.38 -36.02
C PHE A 530 -6.99 30.86 -36.21
N ALA A 531 -7.34 31.27 -37.42
CA ALA A 531 -7.53 32.68 -37.76
C ALA A 531 -8.83 33.29 -37.22
N ASN A 532 -9.87 32.47 -36.98
CA ASN A 532 -11.18 32.89 -36.45
C ASN A 532 -12.06 31.70 -36.02
N ARG A 533 -13.14 31.99 -35.28
CA ARG A 533 -14.15 31.01 -34.79
C ARG A 533 -14.85 30.23 -35.92
N ALA A 534 -14.92 30.76 -37.14
CA ALA A 534 -15.50 30.04 -38.28
C ALA A 534 -14.56 28.96 -38.83
N GLN A 535 -13.24 29.20 -38.85
CA GLN A 535 -12.25 28.16 -39.19
C GLN A 535 -12.28 27.02 -38.16
N VAL A 536 -12.29 27.34 -36.86
CA VAL A 536 -12.38 26.34 -35.78
C VAL A 536 -13.66 25.50 -35.91
N LYS A 537 -14.83 26.13 -36.04
CA LYS A 537 -16.12 25.42 -36.28
C LYS A 537 -16.08 24.54 -37.53
N THR A 538 -15.45 24.98 -38.61
CA THR A 538 -15.37 24.22 -39.86
C THR A 538 -14.51 22.97 -39.70
N VAL A 539 -13.34 23.11 -39.08
CA VAL A 539 -12.42 21.98 -38.83
C VAL A 539 -12.99 21.01 -37.80
N LEU A 540 -13.58 21.50 -36.69
CA LEU A 540 -14.29 20.66 -35.71
C LEU A 540 -15.44 19.87 -36.35
N ARG A 541 -16.25 20.51 -37.21
CA ARG A 541 -17.37 19.84 -37.88
C ARG A 541 -16.86 18.76 -38.83
N LEU A 542 -15.88 19.07 -39.69
CA LEU A 542 -15.30 18.10 -40.62
C LEU A 542 -14.72 16.90 -39.86
N TYR A 543 -13.89 17.14 -38.85
CA TYR A 543 -13.28 16.05 -38.10
C TYR A 543 -14.30 15.23 -37.30
N ARG A 544 -15.39 15.83 -36.79
CA ARG A 544 -16.52 15.08 -36.22
C ARG A 544 -17.36 14.32 -37.25
N GLN A 545 -17.39 14.71 -38.53
CA GLN A 545 -18.13 13.94 -39.55
C GLN A 545 -17.46 12.59 -39.83
N ASP A 546 -16.14 12.51 -39.71
CA ASP A 546 -15.36 11.32 -40.05
C ASP A 546 -14.83 10.55 -38.81
N ALA A 547 -14.63 11.22 -37.67
CA ALA A 547 -14.01 10.67 -36.46
C ALA A 547 -14.63 11.22 -35.15
N GLU A 548 -15.96 11.28 -35.05
CA GLU A 548 -16.67 11.80 -33.86
C GLU A 548 -16.19 11.19 -32.53
N ALA A 549 -15.95 9.88 -32.51
CA ALA A 549 -15.54 9.14 -31.32
C ALA A 549 -14.20 9.60 -30.74
N ASP A 550 -13.24 10.00 -31.58
CA ASP A 550 -11.93 10.48 -31.11
C ASP A 550 -11.99 11.94 -30.65
N VAL A 551 -12.75 12.82 -31.35
CA VAL A 551 -12.95 14.21 -30.91
C VAL A 551 -13.60 14.24 -29.52
N ASN A 552 -14.62 13.41 -29.31
CA ASN A 552 -15.41 13.42 -28.08
C ASN A 552 -14.65 12.86 -26.85
N ARG A 553 -13.44 12.30 -27.02
CA ARG A 553 -12.51 12.01 -25.89
C ARG A 553 -11.74 13.23 -25.39
N TRP A 554 -11.72 14.34 -26.13
CA TRP A 554 -10.95 15.54 -25.78
C TRP A 554 -11.78 16.82 -25.69
N LEU A 555 -12.97 16.86 -26.32
CA LEU A 555 -13.87 18.00 -26.31
C LEU A 555 -15.32 17.52 -26.40
N ASP A 556 -16.16 17.93 -25.45
CA ASP A 556 -17.56 17.52 -25.37
C ASP A 556 -18.39 17.99 -26.60
N PRO A 557 -19.56 17.39 -26.87
CA PRO A 557 -20.41 17.78 -28.00
C PRO A 557 -20.82 19.27 -28.02
N GLU A 558 -20.88 19.95 -26.88
CA GLU A 558 -21.27 21.37 -26.78
C GLU A 558 -20.07 22.34 -26.89
N ASN A 559 -18.85 21.83 -27.10
CA ASN A 559 -17.61 22.60 -27.23
C ASN A 559 -17.34 23.53 -26.01
N ARG A 560 -17.68 23.04 -24.83
CA ARG A 560 -17.73 23.71 -23.52
C ARG A 560 -16.73 23.14 -22.52
N HIS A 561 -16.45 21.84 -22.59
CA HIS A 561 -15.65 21.06 -21.66
C HIS A 561 -14.55 20.31 -22.41
N ALA A 562 -13.29 20.59 -22.08
CA ALA A 562 -12.13 20.04 -22.79
C ALA A 562 -11.13 19.36 -21.85
N LEU A 563 -10.43 18.35 -22.37
CA LEU A 563 -9.33 17.67 -21.69
C LEU A 563 -7.96 18.06 -22.25
N VAL A 564 -6.99 18.16 -21.34
CA VAL A 564 -5.55 18.14 -21.64
C VAL A 564 -4.93 16.96 -20.91
N SER A 565 -4.22 16.08 -21.63
CA SER A 565 -3.54 14.93 -21.05
C SER A 565 -2.05 15.21 -20.89
N VAL A 566 -1.55 15.04 -19.67
CA VAL A 566 -0.13 15.12 -19.31
C VAL A 566 0.31 13.74 -18.85
N ARG A 567 1.18 13.05 -19.61
CA ARG A 567 1.71 11.73 -19.24
C ARG A 567 3.02 11.90 -18.46
N ILE A 568 3.10 11.26 -17.31
CA ILE A 568 4.13 11.51 -16.29
C ILE A 568 4.90 10.25 -15.87
N ARG A 569 6.10 10.46 -15.33
CA ARG A 569 6.98 9.44 -14.73
C ARG A 569 6.75 9.29 -13.23
N ASP A 570 6.87 8.07 -12.67
CA ASP A 570 6.75 7.77 -11.23
C ASP A 570 7.97 8.25 -10.40
N LEU A 571 8.25 9.55 -10.44
CA LEU A 571 9.35 10.14 -9.68
C LEU A 571 9.05 10.33 -8.18
N GLY A 572 7.78 10.16 -7.77
CA GLY A 572 7.31 10.22 -6.38
C GLY A 572 6.27 11.30 -6.12
N ALA A 573 5.41 11.05 -5.14
CA ALA A 573 4.29 11.92 -4.76
C ALA A 573 4.69 13.37 -4.44
N LYS A 574 5.91 13.62 -3.93
CA LYS A 574 6.41 14.99 -3.72
C LYS A 574 6.55 15.78 -5.02
N ARG A 575 7.13 15.18 -6.07
CA ARG A 575 7.24 15.85 -7.38
C ARG A 575 5.89 15.99 -8.06
N GLY A 576 5.02 14.98 -7.93
CA GLY A 576 3.63 15.10 -8.38
C GLY A 576 2.92 16.33 -7.81
N LYS A 577 3.05 16.57 -6.50
CA LYS A 577 2.48 17.78 -5.86
C LYS A 577 3.11 19.09 -6.33
N ALA A 578 4.41 19.12 -6.64
CA ALA A 578 5.04 20.27 -7.26
C ALA A 578 4.51 20.51 -8.70
N LEU A 579 4.37 19.44 -9.49
CA LEU A 579 3.82 19.50 -10.84
C LEU A 579 2.36 19.98 -10.86
N VAL A 580 1.51 19.54 -9.94
CA VAL A 580 0.13 20.05 -9.87
C VAL A 580 0.05 21.47 -9.32
N ALA A 581 0.96 21.90 -8.45
CA ALA A 581 1.07 23.33 -8.11
C ALA A 581 1.43 24.18 -9.35
N ILE A 582 2.32 23.68 -10.23
CA ILE A 582 2.64 24.29 -11.53
C ILE A 582 1.43 24.31 -12.47
N VAL A 583 0.68 23.20 -12.58
CA VAL A 583 -0.56 23.14 -13.40
C VAL A 583 -1.58 24.18 -12.91
N VAL A 584 -1.78 24.30 -11.61
CA VAL A 584 -2.70 25.29 -11.01
C VAL A 584 -2.26 26.72 -11.31
N GLU A 585 -0.98 27.03 -11.16
CA GLU A 585 -0.41 28.35 -11.45
C GLU A 585 -0.66 28.77 -12.92
N GLU A 586 -0.41 27.87 -13.88
CA GLU A 586 -0.60 28.16 -15.31
C GLU A 586 -2.08 28.12 -15.73
N VAL A 587 -2.92 27.32 -15.08
CA VAL A 587 -4.38 27.39 -15.23
C VAL A 587 -4.91 28.76 -14.81
N GLU A 588 -4.54 29.25 -13.62
CA GLU A 588 -4.98 30.56 -13.15
C GLU A 588 -4.40 31.71 -14.01
N ALA A 589 -3.20 31.54 -14.58
CA ALA A 589 -2.63 32.50 -15.52
C ALA A 589 -3.36 32.55 -16.88
N LEU A 590 -3.82 31.42 -17.41
CA LEU A 590 -4.46 31.32 -18.74
C LEU A 590 -5.99 31.54 -18.70
N PHE A 591 -6.65 31.14 -17.60
CA PHE A 591 -8.11 31.15 -17.46
C PHE A 591 -8.63 32.07 -16.33
N GLY A 592 -7.73 32.71 -15.56
CA GLY A 592 -8.06 33.70 -14.53
C GLY A 592 -7.92 33.17 -13.08
N GLU A 593 -7.65 34.07 -12.14
CA GLU A 593 -7.55 33.75 -10.71
C GLU A 593 -8.84 33.06 -10.20
N GLY A 594 -8.69 31.95 -9.49
CA GLY A 594 -9.81 31.17 -8.96
C GLY A 594 -10.46 30.21 -9.95
N SER A 595 -10.03 30.16 -11.22
CA SER A 595 -10.53 29.17 -12.19
C SER A 595 -10.18 27.72 -11.82
N ALA A 596 -9.11 27.51 -11.04
CA ALA A 596 -8.68 26.20 -10.51
C ALA A 596 -9.57 25.66 -9.36
N GLU A 597 -10.89 25.64 -9.55
CA GLU A 597 -11.84 24.97 -8.64
C GLU A 597 -11.85 23.45 -8.90
N GLY A 598 -11.45 22.66 -7.90
CA GLY A 598 -11.54 21.19 -7.94
C GLY A 598 -10.25 20.44 -8.27
N VAL A 599 -9.08 21.08 -8.10
CA VAL A 599 -7.78 20.39 -8.00
C VAL A 599 -7.88 19.20 -7.04
N ILE A 600 -7.49 17.99 -7.46
CA ILE A 600 -7.50 16.79 -6.60
C ILE A 600 -6.25 16.75 -5.68
N ASP A 601 -6.07 17.83 -4.91
CA ASP A 601 -5.40 17.78 -3.62
C ASP A 601 -6.40 18.27 -2.58
N ALA A 602 -6.78 17.42 -1.63
CA ALA A 602 -8.04 17.55 -0.89
C ALA A 602 -8.14 18.90 -0.13
N LYS A 603 -8.90 19.84 -0.74
CA LYS A 603 -9.16 21.21 -0.24
C LYS A 603 -9.60 21.08 1.22
N PRO A 604 -8.82 21.59 2.21
CA PRO A 604 -9.18 21.43 3.60
C PRO A 604 -10.54 22.11 3.83
N PRO A 605 -11.46 21.49 4.59
CA PRO A 605 -12.78 22.05 4.80
C PRO A 605 -12.64 23.48 5.34
N PRO A 606 -13.44 24.44 4.85
CA PRO A 606 -13.27 25.86 5.17
C PRO A 606 -13.23 26.02 6.69
N SER A 607 -12.09 26.49 7.19
CA SER A 607 -11.82 26.48 8.63
C SER A 607 -12.93 27.26 9.33
N ALA A 608 -13.67 26.58 10.21
CA ALA A 608 -14.88 27.10 10.81
C ALA A 608 -14.57 28.45 11.46
N LYS A 609 -15.05 29.54 10.83
CA LYS A 609 -14.72 30.91 11.23
C LYS A 609 -15.07 31.06 12.70
N SER A 610 -14.05 31.17 13.55
CA SER A 610 -14.26 31.23 14.99
C SER A 610 -15.19 32.40 15.29
N PRO A 611 -16.33 32.17 15.97
CA PRO A 611 -17.34 33.20 16.14
C PRO A 611 -16.68 34.37 16.87
N SER A 612 -16.63 35.52 16.19
CA SER A 612 -15.82 36.66 16.63
C SER A 612 -16.26 37.05 18.03
N PRO A 613 -15.35 37.08 19.03
CA PRO A 613 -15.75 37.30 20.42
C PRO A 613 -16.48 38.64 20.52
N PRO A 614 -17.71 38.67 21.07
CA PRO A 614 -18.57 39.84 20.97
C PRO A 614 -17.88 41.05 21.57
N ARG A 615 -17.79 42.14 20.78
CA ARG A 615 -17.17 43.41 21.20
C ARG A 615 -17.87 43.94 22.45
N ARG A 616 -17.34 43.64 23.63
CA ARG A 616 -17.82 44.20 24.90
C ARG A 616 -17.68 45.72 24.86
N ARG A 617 -18.80 46.42 24.59
CA ARG A 617 -18.92 47.86 24.90
C ARG A 617 -18.57 48.04 26.37
N ARG A 618 -17.53 48.83 26.66
CA ARG A 618 -17.27 49.30 28.03
C ARG A 618 -18.34 50.32 28.38
N LEU A 619 -19.28 49.95 29.25
CA LEU A 619 -20.02 50.93 30.04
C LEU A 619 -19.10 51.46 31.15
N PRO A 620 -19.02 52.78 31.37
CA PRO A 620 -18.15 53.33 32.40
C PRO A 620 -18.82 53.26 33.79
N GLY A 621 -18.15 52.58 34.72
CA GLY A 621 -18.38 52.73 36.16
C GLY A 621 -19.38 51.77 36.80
N GLN A 622 -18.87 50.81 37.57
CA GLN A 622 -19.24 50.62 38.97
C GLN A 622 -18.12 49.86 39.71
N ARG A 623 -18.25 49.71 41.04
CA ARG A 623 -17.16 49.34 41.96
C ARG A 623 -17.15 47.85 42.33
N ARG A 624 -16.08 47.47 43.05
CA ARG A 624 -15.90 46.25 43.87
C ARG A 624 -17.21 45.78 44.54
N HIS A 625 -17.43 44.48 44.69
CA HIS A 625 -16.95 43.73 45.88
C HIS A 625 -17.12 42.19 45.71
N ASP A 626 -16.10 41.47 46.18
CA ASP A 626 -16.09 40.29 47.06
C ASP A 626 -17.02 39.06 46.85
N GLU A 627 -16.34 37.91 46.72
CA GLU A 627 -16.49 36.69 47.54
C GLU A 627 -17.59 35.61 47.38
N LEU A 628 -17.09 34.38 47.56
CA LEU A 628 -17.64 33.15 48.17
C LEU A 628 -18.87 32.38 47.60
N HIS A 629 -18.51 31.24 46.99
CA HIS A 629 -18.83 29.85 47.43
C HIS A 629 -20.24 29.21 47.32
N LEU A 630 -20.19 27.91 46.96
CA LEU A 630 -21.07 26.77 47.33
C LEU A 630 -22.44 26.58 46.62
N ARG A 631 -22.42 25.65 45.62
CA ARG A 631 -23.12 24.33 45.61
C ARG A 631 -24.26 24.04 46.63
N PRO A 632 -25.20 23.11 46.30
CA PRO A 632 -25.74 22.70 44.99
C PRO A 632 -27.25 22.28 45.08
N HIS A 633 -27.67 21.30 44.26
CA HIS A 633 -28.84 20.38 44.37
C HIS A 633 -30.19 20.70 43.66
N GLU A 634 -30.85 19.59 43.31
CA GLU A 634 -32.29 19.33 43.09
C GLU A 634 -33.03 19.69 41.76
N GLN A 635 -33.36 18.62 41.02
CA GLN A 635 -34.62 18.39 40.30
C GLN A 635 -35.79 18.31 41.33
N PRO A 636 -37.08 18.59 41.02
CA PRO A 636 -37.87 17.80 40.03
C PRO A 636 -39.06 18.52 39.36
N GLY A 637 -39.90 17.77 38.62
CA GLY A 637 -41.36 18.00 38.63
C GLY A 637 -42.06 18.25 37.29
N HIS A 638 -43.07 17.41 37.01
CA HIS A 638 -44.04 17.45 35.91
C HIS A 638 -44.79 18.78 35.66
N GLY A 639 -45.41 18.95 34.48
CA GLY A 639 -46.71 19.64 34.42
C GLY A 639 -47.30 20.12 33.08
N VAL A 640 -48.19 19.31 32.48
CA VAL A 640 -49.45 19.73 31.78
C VAL A 640 -49.35 20.45 30.39
N VAL A 641 -50.43 20.30 29.59
CA VAL A 641 -50.62 20.72 28.19
C VAL A 641 -52.01 21.38 28.03
N PRO A 642 -52.17 22.35 27.11
CA PRO A 642 -53.35 22.37 26.22
C PRO A 642 -53.02 22.85 24.78
N HIS A 643 -53.86 22.69 23.74
CA HIS A 643 -54.82 21.63 23.31
C HIS A 643 -55.33 21.98 21.88
N LEU A 644 -56.34 21.26 21.37
CA LEU A 644 -57.05 21.41 20.05
C LEU A 644 -56.29 20.89 18.80
N ARG A 645 -56.93 20.43 17.69
CA ARG A 645 -58.28 19.83 17.49
C ARG A 645 -58.45 19.21 16.07
N GLY A 646 -58.56 17.88 15.97
CA GLY A 646 -59.17 17.16 14.82
C GLY A 646 -58.26 16.85 13.61
N HIS A 647 -58.55 15.85 12.76
CA HIS A 647 -59.64 14.86 12.79
C HIS A 647 -59.22 13.52 12.11
N ASP A 648 -59.88 12.42 12.49
CA ASP A 648 -59.79 11.03 11.97
C ASP A 648 -61.24 10.46 11.93
N PRO A 649 -61.61 9.37 11.19
CA PRO A 649 -61.41 7.98 11.70
C PRO A 649 -61.29 6.81 10.67
N ALA A 650 -60.34 5.89 10.94
CA ALA A 650 -60.47 4.41 11.06
C ALA A 650 -61.02 3.45 9.95
N LEU A 651 -60.17 2.48 9.54
CA LEU A 651 -60.21 0.98 9.75
C LEU A 651 -61.58 0.23 9.87
N PRO A 652 -61.73 -1.09 9.48
CA PRO A 652 -60.84 -2.20 9.96
C PRO A 652 -60.71 -3.57 9.19
N LEU A 653 -59.63 -4.30 9.52
CA LEU A 653 -59.47 -5.77 9.78
C LEU A 653 -60.01 -6.94 8.88
N ARG A 654 -59.15 -8.00 8.85
CA ARG A 654 -59.37 -9.48 8.90
C ARG A 654 -59.23 -10.39 7.64
N ALA A 655 -58.30 -11.33 7.81
CA ALA A 655 -57.84 -12.46 6.98
C ALA A 655 -58.85 -13.51 6.46
N HIS A 656 -58.47 -14.24 5.39
CA HIS A 656 -58.51 -15.72 5.32
C HIS A 656 -57.62 -16.32 4.19
N ARG A 657 -57.21 -17.59 4.34
CA ARG A 657 -56.75 -18.50 3.25
C ARG A 657 -57.92 -19.43 2.85
N PRO A 658 -57.94 -19.97 1.60
CA PRO A 658 -57.62 -21.40 1.41
C PRO A 658 -56.80 -21.71 0.12
N HIS A 659 -56.56 -23.00 -0.15
CA HIS A 659 -55.84 -23.53 -1.32
C HIS A 659 -56.78 -23.83 -2.50
N LEU A 660 -56.24 -23.90 -3.74
CA LEU A 660 -56.36 -25.08 -4.64
C LEU A 660 -55.58 -24.91 -5.97
N HIS A 661 -55.10 -26.04 -6.51
CA HIS A 661 -54.65 -26.26 -7.90
C HIS A 661 -55.83 -26.91 -8.68
N PRO A 662 -55.95 -26.86 -10.03
CA PRO A 662 -55.01 -27.57 -10.91
C PRO A 662 -54.76 -27.03 -12.34
N ALA A 663 -53.87 -27.76 -13.03
CA ALA A 663 -53.43 -27.77 -14.44
C ALA A 663 -54.39 -27.35 -15.58
N GLN A 664 -53.83 -26.91 -16.72
CA GLN A 664 -53.77 -27.67 -18.01
C GLN A 664 -53.09 -26.87 -19.16
N HIS A 665 -52.68 -27.58 -20.23
CA HIS A 665 -52.09 -27.06 -21.48
C HIS A 665 -53.17 -26.61 -22.50
N PRO A 666 -52.79 -25.82 -23.53
CA PRO A 666 -52.50 -26.42 -24.85
C PRO A 666 -51.10 -26.02 -25.40
N ALA A 667 -50.62 -26.44 -26.58
CA ALA A 667 -50.58 -27.77 -27.25
C ALA A 667 -50.46 -27.65 -28.80
N ALA A 668 -49.23 -27.54 -29.32
CA ALA A 668 -48.78 -27.89 -30.68
C ALA A 668 -47.23 -27.85 -30.66
N GLY A 669 -46.40 -28.75 -31.25
CA GLY A 669 -46.58 -29.72 -32.33
C GLY A 669 -45.85 -29.19 -33.58
N ARG A 670 -44.87 -29.83 -34.24
CA ARG A 670 -44.39 -31.24 -34.40
C ARG A 670 -42.91 -31.23 -34.86
N HIS A 671 -42.07 -32.28 -34.96
CA HIS A 671 -41.94 -33.70 -34.50
C HIS A 671 -40.46 -34.14 -34.82
N LEU A 672 -40.10 -35.43 -34.61
CA LEU A 672 -38.83 -36.12 -34.97
C LEU A 672 -37.58 -35.81 -34.09
N GLY A 673 -36.78 -36.80 -33.63
CA GLY A 673 -37.03 -38.25 -33.55
C GLY A 673 -35.76 -39.13 -33.47
N LEU A 674 -35.78 -40.12 -32.56
CA LEU A 674 -34.78 -41.21 -32.37
C LEU A 674 -33.41 -40.74 -31.79
N ASP A 675 -32.95 -41.22 -30.64
CA ASP A 675 -32.52 -42.58 -30.23
C ASP A 675 -31.19 -43.01 -30.90
N GLY A 676 -30.14 -43.44 -30.19
CA GLY A 676 -29.91 -43.53 -28.73
C GLY A 676 -28.98 -44.70 -28.37
N LEU A 677 -28.21 -44.63 -27.27
CA LEU A 677 -27.60 -45.80 -26.59
C LEU A 677 -26.94 -45.41 -25.25
N ALA A 678 -26.78 -46.38 -24.35
CA ALA A 678 -26.18 -46.21 -23.02
C ALA A 678 -25.55 -47.53 -22.49
N ARG A 679 -24.85 -47.44 -21.34
CA ARG A 679 -24.10 -48.52 -20.62
C ARG A 679 -22.69 -48.78 -21.21
N HIS A 680 -21.69 -49.30 -20.47
CA HIS A 680 -21.66 -49.97 -19.16
C HIS A 680 -20.27 -49.82 -18.46
N ARG A 681 -20.22 -49.84 -17.10
CA ARG A 681 -19.13 -50.24 -16.14
C ARG A 681 -17.67 -49.76 -16.38
N ALA A 682 -16.86 -49.28 -15.42
CA ALA A 682 -16.67 -49.48 -13.96
C ALA A 682 -15.79 -50.69 -13.53
N GLU A 683 -14.87 -50.43 -12.57
CA GLU A 683 -13.89 -51.35 -11.89
C GLU A 683 -12.67 -51.75 -12.78
N HIS A 684 -11.40 -51.83 -12.34
CA HIS A 684 -10.82 -52.26 -11.05
C HIS A 684 -9.34 -51.77 -10.78
N LEU A 685 -8.93 -51.75 -9.50
CA LEU A 685 -7.61 -52.04 -8.84
C LEU A 685 -6.22 -51.72 -9.48
N ASP A 686 -5.50 -50.78 -8.84
CA ASP A 686 -4.30 -50.96 -7.95
C ASP A 686 -3.02 -51.77 -8.37
N ARG A 687 -1.85 -51.26 -7.87
CA ARG A 687 -0.52 -51.90 -7.62
C ARG A 687 0.72 -51.76 -8.56
N HIS A 688 1.70 -51.03 -8.02
CA HIS A 688 3.15 -51.35 -7.87
C HIS A 688 4.16 -51.50 -9.06
N HIS A 689 5.22 -50.67 -8.94
CA HIS A 689 6.66 -50.99 -9.06
C HIS A 689 7.42 -51.14 -10.41
N LEU A 690 8.34 -50.16 -10.60
CA LEU A 690 9.79 -50.30 -10.81
C LEU A 690 10.41 -50.73 -12.17
N LEU A 691 11.40 -49.89 -12.54
CA LEU A 691 12.72 -50.19 -13.14
C LEU A 691 12.97 -50.13 -14.66
N HIS A 692 14.24 -49.76 -14.93
CA HIS A 692 15.04 -49.83 -16.16
C HIS A 692 14.77 -48.89 -17.36
N GLN A 693 15.60 -47.83 -17.42
CA GLN A 693 16.25 -47.43 -18.69
C GLN A 693 17.22 -48.52 -19.17
N PRO A 694 17.58 -48.50 -20.46
CA PRO A 694 18.99 -48.22 -20.80
C PRO A 694 19.17 -47.02 -21.75
N ARG A 695 20.42 -46.52 -21.84
CA ARG A 695 20.84 -45.39 -22.69
C ARG A 695 21.63 -45.88 -23.91
N LEU A 696 21.53 -45.17 -25.04
CA LEU A 696 22.60 -44.86 -26.03
C LEU A 696 21.94 -44.19 -27.27
N GLY A 697 22.44 -43.12 -27.90
CA GLY A 697 23.50 -42.18 -27.51
C GLY A 697 24.38 -41.70 -28.69
N ARG A 698 24.36 -40.38 -29.01
CA ARG A 698 25.40 -39.67 -29.81
C ARG A 698 25.61 -38.24 -29.30
N ARG A 699 26.66 -37.54 -29.75
CA ARG A 699 27.29 -36.35 -29.11
C ARG A 699 27.72 -35.28 -30.13
N ARG A 700 28.10 -34.10 -29.60
CA ARG A 700 28.97 -33.01 -30.13
C ARG A 700 28.18 -31.79 -30.65
N HIS A 701 28.58 -30.53 -30.44
CA HIS A 701 29.71 -29.96 -29.65
C HIS A 701 29.37 -28.53 -29.18
N HIS A 702 30.03 -28.02 -28.12
CA HIS A 702 30.05 -26.59 -27.75
C HIS A 702 31.13 -25.82 -28.53
N PRO A 703 31.05 -24.48 -28.57
CA PRO A 703 31.96 -23.70 -27.71
C PRO A 703 31.29 -22.51 -26.96
N LEU A 704 32.03 -21.97 -25.98
CA LEU A 704 31.84 -20.64 -25.36
C LEU A 704 33.08 -19.77 -25.73
N PRO A 705 32.97 -18.43 -25.78
CA PRO A 705 34.11 -17.56 -26.04
C PRO A 705 34.93 -17.22 -24.78
N GLU A 706 36.25 -17.04 -24.95
CA GLU A 706 37.19 -16.52 -23.93
C GLU A 706 37.48 -15.01 -24.14
N PRO A 707 37.93 -14.27 -23.10
CA PRO A 707 38.32 -12.87 -23.21
C PRO A 707 39.76 -12.67 -23.70
N LEU A 708 40.02 -11.57 -24.41
CA LEU A 708 41.34 -11.20 -24.96
C LEU A 708 42.06 -10.11 -24.13
N GLN A 709 43.39 -10.19 -24.05
CA GLN A 709 44.26 -9.19 -23.41
C GLN A 709 45.07 -8.37 -24.44
N ARG A 710 45.25 -7.07 -24.15
CA ARG A 710 46.40 -6.18 -24.48
C ARG A 710 46.08 -4.77 -23.92
N GLY A 711 46.99 -3.99 -23.32
CA GLY A 711 48.37 -4.26 -22.89
C GLY A 711 49.14 -2.98 -22.54
N ALA A 712 50.40 -3.13 -22.09
CA ALA A 712 51.47 -2.11 -21.95
C ALA A 712 51.63 -1.30 -20.63
N GLN A 713 52.83 -1.46 -20.04
CA GLN A 713 53.70 -0.44 -19.38
C GLN A 713 53.22 0.20 -18.04
N THR A 714 54.05 0.44 -17.01
CA THR A 714 55.53 0.31 -16.85
C THR A 714 55.92 -0.09 -15.40
N GLY A 715 57.18 -0.45 -15.15
CA GLY A 715 57.74 -0.78 -13.81
C GLY A 715 57.94 0.44 -12.88
N VAL A 716 58.67 0.39 -11.75
CA VAL A 716 59.79 -0.48 -11.30
C VAL A 716 60.05 -0.14 -9.80
N LEU A 717 60.47 -0.96 -8.82
CA LEU A 717 60.77 -2.41 -8.65
C LEU A 717 60.31 -2.85 -7.20
N HIS A 718 60.99 -3.46 -6.20
CA HIS A 718 62.34 -4.04 -6.01
C HIS A 718 62.47 -4.97 -4.75
N GLN A 719 62.72 -6.29 -4.96
CA GLN A 719 63.52 -7.24 -4.12
C GLN A 719 63.14 -7.51 -2.62
N ARG A 720 63.27 -8.71 -2.00
CA ARG A 720 63.82 -10.09 -2.26
C ARG A 720 63.01 -11.10 -1.37
N GLY A 721 63.03 -12.44 -1.54
CA GLY A 721 63.49 -13.31 -2.63
C GLY A 721 64.21 -14.62 -2.20
N ARG A 722 63.57 -15.80 -2.41
CA ARG A 722 64.13 -17.20 -2.39
C ARG A 722 64.43 -17.83 -1.00
N ARG A 723 64.51 -19.17 -0.77
CA ARG A 723 64.27 -20.42 -1.58
C ARG A 723 63.89 -21.61 -0.64
N ALA A 724 63.58 -22.80 -1.18
CA ALA A 724 63.08 -23.98 -0.44
C ALA A 724 64.02 -25.22 -0.50
N HIS A 725 63.75 -26.27 0.31
CA HIS A 725 64.09 -27.70 0.03
C HIS A 725 63.27 -28.71 0.89
N LEU A 726 63.53 -30.02 0.73
CA LEU A 726 62.71 -31.22 1.04
C LEU A 726 63.53 -32.27 1.89
N PRO A 727 63.10 -33.53 2.18
CA PRO A 727 61.87 -34.08 2.80
C PRO A 727 62.07 -35.32 3.77
N ARG A 728 60.95 -35.98 4.18
CA ARG A 728 60.73 -37.46 4.47
C ARG A 728 60.79 -38.08 5.91
N ARG A 729 59.67 -38.80 6.23
CA ARG A 729 59.48 -40.14 6.90
C ARG A 729 59.65 -40.35 8.45
N ARG A 730 58.49 -40.62 9.13
CA ARG A 730 58.05 -41.83 9.94
C ARG A 730 59.10 -42.74 10.67
N PRO A 731 58.71 -43.54 11.72
CA PRO A 731 57.68 -43.38 12.80
C PRO A 731 57.98 -44.09 14.18
N ARG A 732 56.97 -44.11 15.10
CA ARG A 732 56.59 -45.16 16.12
C ARG A 732 57.21 -45.26 17.55
N HIS A 733 56.32 -45.70 18.48
CA HIS A 733 56.50 -46.39 19.79
C HIS A 733 57.13 -45.64 21.00
N ARG A 734 56.98 -46.07 22.28
CA ARG A 734 55.84 -46.62 23.11
C ARG A 734 56.33 -46.74 24.58
N HIS A 735 55.43 -46.67 25.59
CA HIS A 735 55.66 -47.05 27.02
C HIS A 735 56.67 -46.18 27.84
N HIS A 736 56.78 -46.18 29.19
CA HIS A 736 56.13 -46.92 30.31
C HIS A 736 56.17 -46.17 31.69
N LEU A 737 55.13 -46.37 32.54
CA LEU A 737 55.12 -46.59 34.02
C LEU A 737 55.69 -45.60 35.10
N ARG A 738 54.82 -45.35 36.11
CA ARG A 738 55.07 -45.32 37.60
C ARG A 738 55.90 -44.14 38.19
N ARG A 739 55.85 -43.79 39.50
CA ARG A 739 55.13 -44.30 40.71
C ARG A 739 54.88 -43.15 41.75
N ALA A 740 54.25 -43.45 42.90
CA ALA A 740 54.04 -42.55 44.07
C ALA A 740 55.33 -42.37 44.94
N HIS A 741 55.44 -41.52 45.99
CA HIS A 741 54.57 -41.26 47.16
C HIS A 741 54.93 -39.99 48.01
N LEU A 742 53.94 -39.49 48.79
CA LEU A 742 54.00 -38.90 50.17
C LEU A 742 54.86 -37.64 50.54
N ARG A 743 54.15 -36.55 50.91
CA ARG A 743 54.19 -35.68 52.14
C ARG A 743 55.55 -35.17 52.76
N PRO A 744 55.56 -34.09 53.58
CA PRO A 744 54.71 -32.86 53.64
C PRO A 744 55.51 -31.52 53.81
N GLY A 745 54.85 -30.34 53.73
CA GLY A 745 55.48 -29.03 54.05
C GLY A 745 54.51 -27.82 54.06
N ARG A 746 54.91 -26.70 54.70
CA ARG A 746 54.21 -25.38 54.87
C ARG A 746 55.28 -24.27 55.10
N PRO A 747 54.96 -22.96 54.97
CA PRO A 747 53.96 -22.24 54.15
C PRO A 747 54.72 -21.36 53.10
N PRO A 748 54.39 -20.10 52.68
CA PRO A 748 53.70 -18.96 53.33
C PRO A 748 52.47 -18.39 52.57
N ASP A 749 51.87 -17.32 53.13
CA ASP A 749 50.84 -16.47 52.52
C ASP A 749 51.36 -15.60 51.35
N HIS A 750 50.49 -15.25 50.40
CA HIS A 750 50.23 -13.84 50.05
C HIS A 750 48.90 -13.67 49.27
N ARG A 751 48.33 -12.46 49.31
CA ARG A 751 46.98 -12.10 48.81
C ARG A 751 47.02 -11.29 47.52
N LEU A 752 45.87 -11.18 46.82
CA LEU A 752 45.34 -10.07 45.97
C LEU A 752 44.26 -10.69 45.02
N HIS A 753 43.10 -10.11 44.69
CA HIS A 753 42.27 -9.04 45.29
C HIS A 753 40.81 -9.25 44.83
N ALA A 754 39.78 -8.75 45.56
CA ALA A 754 38.36 -8.96 45.19
C ALA A 754 37.49 -7.71 45.46
N HIS A 755 36.47 -7.49 44.62
CA HIS A 755 35.75 -6.21 44.52
C HIS A 755 34.70 -5.99 45.64
N PRO A 756 34.46 -4.75 46.14
CA PRO A 756 33.88 -4.56 47.49
C PRO A 756 32.36 -4.80 47.66
N LEU A 757 31.61 -5.03 46.59
CA LEU A 757 30.12 -4.95 46.64
C LEU A 757 29.42 -6.15 47.32
N LEU A 758 30.05 -7.34 47.40
CA LEU A 758 29.40 -8.51 48.01
C LEU A 758 29.38 -8.50 49.55
N ARG A 759 30.21 -7.66 50.21
CA ARG A 759 30.50 -7.81 51.65
C ARG A 759 29.53 -7.10 52.62
N ARG A 760 28.42 -6.53 52.14
CA ARG A 760 27.41 -5.83 52.96
C ARG A 760 26.01 -6.47 52.97
N ALA A 761 25.81 -7.60 52.27
CA ALA A 761 24.49 -8.25 52.16
C ALA A 761 24.21 -9.35 53.22
N LEU A 762 25.23 -9.74 54.00
CA LEU A 762 25.13 -10.72 55.09
C LEU A 762 25.56 -10.03 56.39
N GLY A 763 24.60 -9.54 57.17
CA GLY A 763 24.84 -8.84 58.43
C GLY A 763 24.59 -9.72 59.67
N LEU A 764 24.90 -9.21 60.87
CA LEU A 764 24.42 -9.72 62.17
C LEU A 764 24.68 -8.70 63.29
N HIS A 765 23.64 -8.40 64.09
CA HIS A 765 23.64 -7.68 65.40
C HIS A 765 24.18 -6.22 65.47
N GLY A 766 23.74 -5.35 66.38
CA GLY A 766 22.62 -5.45 67.34
C GLY A 766 22.43 -4.21 68.25
N HIS A 767 21.23 -4.09 68.85
CA HIS A 767 20.82 -3.25 70.01
C HIS A 767 21.09 -1.72 70.12
N ARG A 768 19.98 -0.96 70.32
CA ARG A 768 19.83 0.26 71.18
C ARG A 768 20.62 1.53 70.70
N ARG A 769 20.25 2.79 71.04
CA ARG A 769 19.13 3.36 71.82
C ARG A 769 18.78 4.79 71.30
N VAL A 770 17.52 5.17 71.50
CA VAL A 770 16.88 6.51 71.61
C VAL A 770 17.78 7.77 71.75
N GLY A 771 17.41 8.87 71.07
CA GLY A 771 17.78 10.27 71.38
C GLY A 771 18.73 10.98 70.38
N GLY A 772 18.71 12.31 70.18
CA GLY A 772 17.80 13.28 70.84
C GLY A 772 17.99 14.81 70.58
N ARG A 773 18.74 15.29 69.56
CA ARG A 773 19.07 16.74 69.32
C ARG A 773 19.92 17.41 70.45
N PRO A 774 20.39 18.69 70.35
CA PRO A 774 20.69 19.55 69.18
C PRO A 774 22.11 20.23 69.21
N LEU A 775 22.38 21.02 68.15
CA LEU A 775 23.18 22.28 68.13
C LEU A 775 24.72 22.29 68.15
N HIS A 776 25.23 23.47 67.74
CA HIS A 776 26.63 23.94 67.62
C HIS A 776 27.57 23.30 66.57
N SER A 777 28.52 24.02 65.95
CA SER A 777 28.49 25.36 65.31
C SER A 777 29.82 25.66 64.57
N ALA A 778 29.79 26.58 63.60
CA ALA A 778 30.91 27.37 63.07
C ALA A 778 32.09 26.68 62.34
N ARG A 779 32.16 26.89 61.02
CA ARG A 779 33.33 27.50 60.34
C ARG A 779 32.91 28.06 58.98
N VAL A 780 32.82 29.39 58.89
CA VAL A 780 32.26 30.19 57.78
C VAL A 780 32.89 31.60 57.85
N LEU A 781 33.13 32.26 56.69
CA LEU A 781 33.53 33.68 56.51
C LEU A 781 34.96 34.09 57.01
N ASP A 782 35.71 35.02 56.39
CA ASP A 782 35.58 35.66 55.06
C ASP A 782 36.88 36.37 54.56
N SER A 783 36.81 36.91 53.33
CA SER A 783 37.36 38.18 52.83
C SER A 783 38.70 38.21 52.05
N ILE A 784 38.72 38.96 50.94
CA ILE A 784 39.55 40.18 50.74
C ILE A 784 39.30 40.86 49.36
N ARG A 785 39.07 42.20 49.37
CA ARG A 785 39.14 43.24 48.30
C ARG A 785 38.28 43.06 47.01
N GLN A 786 37.57 44.05 46.44
CA GLN A 786 37.65 45.53 46.27
C GLN A 786 38.30 46.01 44.94
N ARG A 787 37.52 46.84 44.19
CA ARG A 787 37.85 48.06 43.37
C ARG A 787 39.15 48.07 42.52
N ASP A 788 39.15 48.60 41.28
CA ASP A 788 38.84 50.02 41.01
C ASP A 788 38.42 50.40 39.56
N ARG A 789 38.28 51.71 39.27
CA ARG A 789 37.87 52.30 37.98
C ARG A 789 38.99 53.09 37.25
N VAL A 790 39.06 53.02 35.91
CA VAL A 790 39.46 54.11 34.98
C VAL A 790 38.64 53.99 33.67
N GLY A 791 38.56 55.02 32.81
CA GLY A 791 37.82 54.99 31.54
C GLY A 791 38.13 56.16 30.58
N ARG A 792 37.21 56.45 29.63
CA ARG A 792 37.36 57.31 28.40
C ARG A 792 38.08 56.56 27.26
N ALA A 793 37.83 56.75 25.95
CA ALA A 793 36.72 57.27 25.12
C ALA A 793 37.00 56.79 23.65
N ALA A 794 36.23 56.98 22.56
CA ALA A 794 34.97 57.66 22.21
C ALA A 794 34.28 56.84 21.05
N GLY A 795 33.26 57.27 20.28
CA GLY A 795 32.40 58.47 20.27
C GLY A 795 31.34 58.43 19.14
N PHE A 796 30.36 59.35 19.21
CA PHE A 796 29.34 59.68 18.17
C PHE A 796 28.14 58.72 17.89
N ARG A 797 27.23 59.19 17.00
CA ARG A 797 25.75 58.93 16.88
C ARG A 797 25.33 59.01 15.36
N PRO A 798 24.03 58.97 14.96
CA PRO A 798 22.93 58.02 15.21
C PRO A 798 22.11 57.61 13.94
N GLY A 799 21.18 56.65 14.07
CA GLY A 799 20.13 56.35 13.06
C GLY A 799 20.51 55.28 12.01
N THR A 800 19.57 54.62 11.32
CA THR A 800 18.10 54.80 11.20
C THR A 800 17.33 53.51 11.57
N LYS A 801 15.99 53.47 11.39
CA LYS A 801 15.12 52.31 11.69
C LYS A 801 14.42 51.76 10.44
N THR A 802 14.59 50.47 10.16
CA THR A 802 13.69 49.67 9.30
C THR A 802 13.59 48.24 9.84
N PRO A 803 12.42 47.76 10.32
CA PRO A 803 12.26 46.38 10.77
C PRO A 803 11.96 45.46 9.59
N ILE A 804 12.86 44.52 9.30
CA ILE A 804 12.60 43.42 8.35
C ILE A 804 11.55 42.49 8.95
N LYS A 805 10.47 42.20 8.20
CA LYS A 805 9.47 41.20 8.58
C LYS A 805 10.06 39.80 8.48
N GLN A 806 9.96 39.00 9.54
CA GLN A 806 10.23 37.57 9.47
C GLN A 806 9.06 36.84 8.78
N PRO A 807 9.30 35.85 7.89
CA PRO A 807 8.24 35.00 7.37
C PRO A 807 7.72 34.09 8.48
N THR A 808 6.41 33.85 8.49
CA THR A 808 5.76 33.00 9.51
C THR A 808 5.73 31.55 9.04
N TYR A 809 6.34 30.64 9.80
CA TYR A 809 6.43 29.22 9.43
C TYR A 809 5.05 28.55 9.36
N ALA A 810 4.69 28.04 8.18
CA ALA A 810 3.65 27.03 8.05
C ALA A 810 4.13 25.68 8.61
N ARG A 811 3.21 24.87 9.16
CA ARG A 811 3.52 23.53 9.69
C ARG A 811 3.35 22.46 8.61
N PRO A 812 4.25 21.45 8.52
CA PRO A 812 4.04 20.31 7.64
C PRO A 812 2.92 19.42 8.18
N GLY A 813 1.88 19.21 7.37
CA GLY A 813 0.90 18.15 7.54
C GLY A 813 1.01 17.21 6.34
N ALA A 814 1.44 15.97 6.55
CA ALA A 814 1.64 15.01 5.46
C ALA A 814 0.29 14.46 4.97
N ASN A 815 -0.04 14.76 3.72
CA ASN A 815 -1.06 14.09 2.92
C ASN A 815 -0.39 13.65 1.61
N VAL A 816 -0.59 12.40 1.19
CA VAL A 816 -0.12 11.88 -0.10
C VAL A 816 -1.30 11.18 -0.78
N GLY A 817 -1.63 11.65 -1.98
CA GLY A 817 -2.53 10.99 -2.92
C GLY A 817 -1.92 11.14 -4.31
N PHE A 818 -2.03 10.09 -5.13
CA PHE A 818 -1.57 10.16 -6.53
C PHE A 818 -2.56 11.00 -7.34
N LEU A 819 -2.01 11.99 -8.05
CA LEU A 819 -2.77 12.99 -8.78
C LEU A 819 -3.18 12.40 -10.13
N ARG A 820 -4.48 12.43 -10.44
CA ARG A 820 -5.04 11.84 -11.67
C ARG A 820 -5.93 12.79 -12.47
N CYS A 821 -6.66 13.67 -11.81
CA CYS A 821 -7.32 14.80 -12.45
C CYS A 821 -7.00 16.12 -11.73
N VAL A 822 -6.94 17.21 -12.49
CA VAL A 822 -7.10 18.59 -12.00
C VAL A 822 -8.37 19.14 -12.66
N ALA A 823 -9.35 19.56 -11.88
CA ALA A 823 -10.52 20.25 -12.41
C ALA A 823 -10.28 21.77 -12.45
N VAL A 824 -10.88 22.40 -13.45
CA VAL A 824 -10.89 23.84 -13.70
C VAL A 824 -12.31 24.22 -14.13
N ARG A 825 -12.86 25.27 -13.52
CA ARG A 825 -14.15 25.86 -13.92
C ARG A 825 -13.90 27.29 -14.40
N VAL A 826 -14.26 27.57 -15.64
CA VAL A 826 -14.03 28.88 -16.27
C VAL A 826 -15.35 29.64 -16.37
N CYS A 827 -15.41 30.78 -15.66
CA CYS A 827 -16.53 31.72 -15.63
C CYS A 827 -16.46 32.74 -16.78
#